data_AF-A0A833VFS5-F1
#
_entry.id   AF-A0A833VFS5-F1
#
_cell.length_a   1.000
_cell.length_b   1.000
_cell.length_c   1.000
_cell.angle_alpha   90.00
_cell.angle_beta   90.00
_cell.angle_gamma   90.00
#
_symmetry.space_group_name_H-M   'P 1'
#
loop_
_entity.id
_entity.type
_entity.pdbx_description
1 polymer ?
#
loop_
_entity_poly.entity_id
_entity_poly.type
_entity_poly.pdbx_seq_one_letter_code
_entity_poly.pdbx_strand_id
1 'polypeptide(L)'
;MKTQLHKQLIIALFLFASSPLAWSMDTLLPGQNITTGRSLISSNNTFELGFFRPGSSPDLFIGIWFSASPETVVWVANRDSPLNNSMGILTIHSNGSLVLYDSLERVVWSSSTNLTSITNDIRPLLQLNDSGNLVLKDQTSNTIVWQSFDHPTNSLIAGMKLGKNLTTGFETVLSSWKSSSDPSEGKYMYKMDTEGAPEIIVWDRDQIRFRTGMWNGLYFSETLQMLTYSDMFTFLFVQDKDEVSYGFEAKSTSILSRIFLNDAGIMQRLVWDPDQQNWNEFWSGPKDECDYYGKCGAFGICQPNTMTICSCLRGFEAATQTEWNMRDYSGGCKRRTPVGCTGNSDGFYALKGVKLPYSHNATVDTNISVEECRTRCLMNCSCLAYSPSDIRGKGSGCVMWNTALVDIKDVNGGLDILHVKVSKSELGTSNKRKLAIIIGTITSIVISVLIICLFGYLLKRKKMRSAKQDKTEKSLAQNDSFKGTDLPLFDMETILQATDNFSITNEVGQGGFGIVYKAWKFWEEENILKLLDEAVESSVLTTELSRCIHVGLLCVQECPNDRPSMSSVFMMLSSDNVELPAPKKPLICRSIGVFATDSNFYEYDSISVDQLTITKPPLKKISIHPPTIKKMWNKTSFKQFVTVLLLFSLLLVSYSLDTTDKTKKLVNDQTLVSSQDQFVLGFFNRGTPAKWYVGIWYNVTPDIVVWIANRDYPLNDSSSTLAVSDRAIVLIDSSQNTKPLFPFSSSVDKAFDPIMQLLDSGNLVIKGPNRDEILWQSFDYPSNTMLPGIKIGKNLTSGFEWYISSWKSSNDPSTGNYHYKMDTLGLPEIVLWNDDRIEFKSGAWDGLRFSGLPEMATYSTKMVTFNFISTTDEISYSFEADLGAPLLRVVLNETGVLQRMIWYQTSKTWIEFWSWPTDLCDDYRTCGPFGICNVNEHPICDCLPGFKAKSPSEWSMRNTSGGCERKTPLSYRANSNGFQLVKSVKLPDTESATVDASISIKECKHRCLANRSCLAYSLFNISGAGSGCITWDKDLVDIRYVENGQDLYIKLDKSDLAATGKKKIQLIIGMIGTSTALISVIVLLIYLRQRKKNIGVAHLGLTKTNYKDSGSLRNTELPIYDLETVMAWQLWQEGRITNLVDEAIESSTCVASEIARFVHVGLLCVQECADDRPTMSTVVSMLSNEGCSLPEPKKPVLSTKITPEGLYSANELTVTGLEGR
;
A
#
# COMPACT_ATOMS: atom_id res chain seq x y z
N MET A 1 78.86 19.70 -2.24
CA MET A 1 77.41 20.00 -2.27
C MET A 1 76.96 20.95 -3.40
N LYS A 2 77.66 22.05 -3.76
CA LYS A 2 77.16 22.97 -4.82
C LYS A 2 77.09 22.41 -6.26
N THR A 3 77.84 21.36 -6.60
CA THR A 3 77.93 20.80 -7.97
C THR A 3 76.83 19.79 -8.35
N GLN A 4 76.05 19.30 -7.39
CA GLN A 4 75.07 18.24 -7.62
C GLN A 4 73.68 18.79 -8.00
N LEU A 5 73.32 19.96 -7.44
CA LEU A 5 72.05 20.64 -7.68
C LEU A 5 71.89 21.10 -9.15
N HIS A 6 72.97 21.61 -9.77
CA HIS A 6 72.94 22.04 -11.18
C HIS A 6 72.69 20.87 -12.16
N LYS A 7 73.18 19.66 -11.87
CA LYS A 7 72.92 18.49 -12.74
C LYS A 7 71.46 18.05 -12.67
N GLN A 8 70.83 18.09 -11.50
CA GLN A 8 69.41 17.78 -11.37
C GLN A 8 68.51 18.85 -12.03
N LEU A 9 68.86 20.13 -11.92
CA LEU A 9 68.09 21.21 -12.55
C LEU A 9 68.08 21.12 -14.08
N ILE A 10 69.23 20.79 -14.70
CA ILE A 10 69.35 20.65 -16.16
C ILE A 10 68.60 19.40 -16.67
N ILE A 11 68.61 18.30 -15.91
CA ILE A 11 67.84 17.09 -16.26
C ILE A 11 66.33 17.37 -16.16
N ALA A 12 65.88 18.09 -15.14
CA ALA A 12 64.48 18.51 -15.03
C ALA A 12 64.05 19.41 -16.21
N LEU A 13 64.90 20.38 -16.61
CA LEU A 13 64.64 21.25 -17.76
C LEU A 13 64.58 20.49 -19.10
N PHE A 14 65.35 19.42 -19.28
CA PHE A 14 65.26 18.59 -20.50
C PHE A 14 64.03 17.66 -20.51
N LEU A 15 63.60 17.15 -19.35
CA LEU A 15 62.40 16.32 -19.24
C LEU A 15 61.11 17.14 -19.42
N PHE A 16 61.09 18.42 -19.01
CA PHE A 16 59.99 19.36 -19.31
C PHE A 16 60.01 19.89 -20.75
N ALA A 17 61.07 19.66 -21.53
CA ALA A 17 61.19 20.09 -22.92
C ALA A 17 60.93 18.97 -23.95
N SER A 18 60.43 17.81 -23.51
CA SER A 18 60.24 16.63 -24.36
C SER A 18 58.91 15.88 -24.18
N SER A 19 57.94 16.48 -23.47
CA SER A 19 56.54 16.21 -23.80
C SER A 19 56.24 16.79 -25.20
N PRO A 20 55.56 16.07 -26.11
CA PRO A 20 55.00 16.72 -27.28
C PRO A 20 53.96 17.73 -26.77
N LEU A 21 54.03 18.97 -27.24
CA LEU A 21 52.87 19.85 -27.10
C LEU A 21 51.75 19.21 -27.92
N ALA A 22 50.74 18.68 -27.24
CA ALA A 22 49.46 18.41 -27.87
C ALA A 22 48.88 19.79 -28.25
N TRP A 23 48.90 20.11 -29.54
CA TRP A 23 48.27 21.32 -30.05
C TRP A 23 46.76 21.11 -29.93
N SER A 24 46.20 21.50 -28.78
CA SER A 24 44.75 21.57 -28.59
C SER A 24 44.19 22.53 -29.63
N MET A 25 43.35 21.99 -30.51
CA MET A 25 42.65 22.72 -31.54
C MET A 25 41.17 22.33 -31.44
N ASP A 26 40.31 23.34 -31.44
CA ASP A 26 38.86 23.20 -31.54
C ASP A 26 38.38 23.10 -32.99
N THR A 27 39.29 23.37 -33.93
CA THR A 27 39.03 23.63 -35.35
C THR A 27 39.92 22.78 -36.25
N LEU A 28 39.37 22.32 -37.38
CA LEU A 28 40.10 21.57 -38.41
C LEU A 28 39.87 22.23 -39.79
N LEU A 29 40.96 22.56 -40.48
CA LEU A 29 40.97 23.18 -41.80
C LEU A 29 41.17 22.16 -42.94
N PRO A 30 40.80 22.48 -44.19
CA PRO A 30 41.03 21.61 -45.33
C PRO A 30 42.52 21.28 -45.51
N GLY A 31 42.83 20.01 -45.75
CA GLY A 31 44.20 19.49 -45.80
C GLY A 31 44.81 19.14 -44.43
N GLN A 32 44.10 19.41 -43.32
CA GLN A 32 44.41 18.83 -42.01
C GLN A 32 43.60 17.55 -41.79
N ASN A 33 44.07 16.69 -40.88
CA ASN A 33 43.38 15.46 -40.52
C ASN A 33 43.52 15.11 -39.03
N ILE A 34 42.57 14.31 -38.54
CA ILE A 34 42.63 13.64 -37.24
C ILE A 34 42.90 12.16 -37.51
N THR A 35 43.92 11.63 -36.87
CA THR A 35 44.33 10.22 -36.94
C THR A 35 44.21 9.58 -35.56
N THR A 36 44.21 8.25 -35.49
CA THR A 36 44.26 7.52 -34.21
C THR A 36 45.41 8.04 -33.33
N GLY A 37 45.11 8.38 -32.06
CA GLY A 37 46.07 9.04 -31.14
C GLY A 37 46.12 10.58 -31.24
N ARG A 38 45.23 11.21 -32.01
CA ARG A 38 44.93 12.65 -31.97
C ARG A 38 43.45 12.87 -31.74
N SER A 39 43.11 14.05 -31.21
CA SER A 39 41.75 14.49 -30.93
C SER A 39 41.56 15.98 -31.26
N LEU A 40 40.29 16.40 -31.35
CA LEU A 40 39.85 17.79 -31.41
C LEU A 40 39.20 18.12 -30.06
N ILE A 41 39.57 19.22 -29.42
CA ILE A 41 39.13 19.54 -28.05
C ILE A 41 38.40 20.88 -28.07
N SER A 42 37.24 20.96 -27.41
CA SER A 42 36.44 22.18 -27.37
C SER A 42 37.20 23.34 -26.68
N SER A 43 36.88 24.59 -27.01
CA SER A 43 37.64 25.77 -26.59
C SER A 43 37.83 25.91 -25.07
N ASN A 44 36.86 25.44 -24.27
CA ASN A 44 36.90 25.38 -22.80
C ASN A 44 37.22 23.97 -22.23
N ASN A 45 37.75 23.04 -23.04
CA ASN A 45 38.10 21.66 -22.64
C ASN A 45 36.91 20.95 -21.93
N THR A 46 35.72 21.06 -22.51
CA THR A 46 34.48 20.46 -21.99
C THR A 46 34.13 19.17 -22.75
N PHE A 47 34.35 19.16 -24.06
CA PHE A 47 34.17 18.02 -24.94
C PHE A 47 35.43 17.73 -25.76
N GLU A 48 35.61 16.47 -26.11
CA GLU A 48 36.69 15.99 -26.96
C GLU A 48 36.16 15.01 -28.02
N LEU A 49 36.60 15.17 -29.26
CA LEU A 49 36.33 14.30 -30.40
C LEU A 49 37.59 13.48 -30.71
N GLY A 50 37.49 12.16 -30.74
CA GLY A 50 38.63 11.32 -31.10
C GLY A 50 38.27 9.86 -31.38
N PHE A 51 39.31 9.06 -31.60
CA PHE A 51 39.20 7.63 -31.88
C PHE A 51 39.18 6.82 -30.58
N PHE A 52 38.18 5.94 -30.41
CA PHE A 52 37.99 5.13 -29.20
C PHE A 52 37.59 3.68 -29.52
N ARG A 53 37.60 2.83 -28.49
CA ARG A 53 37.06 1.46 -28.51
C ARG A 53 36.08 1.27 -27.34
N PRO A 54 34.83 0.84 -27.57
CA PRO A 54 33.86 0.62 -26.49
C PRO A 54 34.13 -0.71 -25.77
N GLY A 55 34.36 -0.64 -24.45
CA GLY A 55 34.56 -1.81 -23.59
C GLY A 55 35.70 -2.71 -24.06
N SER A 56 35.38 -3.98 -24.33
CA SER A 56 36.30 -5.00 -24.83
C SER A 56 36.33 -5.15 -26.36
N SER A 57 35.68 -4.24 -27.10
CA SER A 57 35.56 -4.35 -28.56
C SER A 57 36.91 -4.19 -29.28
N PRO A 58 37.22 -5.03 -30.30
CA PRO A 58 38.40 -4.84 -31.14
C PRO A 58 38.24 -3.66 -32.11
N ASP A 59 37.00 -3.30 -32.42
CA ASP A 59 36.62 -2.36 -33.48
C ASP A 59 36.83 -0.90 -33.07
N LEU A 60 37.38 -0.12 -34.00
CA LEU A 60 37.69 1.28 -33.78
C LEU A 60 36.57 2.19 -34.29
N PHE A 61 36.19 3.17 -33.46
CA PHE A 61 35.16 4.15 -33.77
C PHE A 61 35.69 5.57 -33.56
N ILE A 62 35.04 6.56 -34.17
CA ILE A 62 35.26 7.98 -33.88
C ILE A 62 34.01 8.58 -33.22
N GLY A 63 34.20 9.29 -32.12
CA GLY A 63 33.10 9.80 -31.29
C GLY A 63 33.49 10.96 -30.39
N ILE A 64 32.50 11.53 -29.72
CA ILE A 64 32.63 12.69 -28.82
C ILE A 64 32.32 12.24 -27.39
N TRP A 65 33.13 12.66 -26.42
CA TRP A 65 32.95 12.41 -24.99
C TRP A 65 33.11 13.70 -24.17
N PHE A 66 32.70 13.66 -22.90
CA PHE A 66 33.01 14.71 -21.94
C PHE A 66 34.48 14.62 -21.52
N SER A 67 35.22 15.72 -21.55
CA SER A 67 36.66 15.72 -21.18
C SER A 67 36.92 15.38 -19.70
N ALA A 68 35.89 15.46 -18.85
CA ALA A 68 35.94 15.05 -17.43
C ALA A 68 35.62 13.56 -17.20
N SER A 69 35.08 12.87 -18.21
CA SER A 69 34.62 11.46 -18.15
C SER A 69 34.81 10.83 -19.55
N PRO A 70 36.04 10.53 -19.97
CA PRO A 70 36.34 10.12 -21.36
C PRO A 70 35.70 8.79 -21.79
N GLU A 71 35.37 7.93 -20.83
CA GLU A 71 34.57 6.72 -21.03
C GLU A 71 33.10 7.02 -21.40
N THR A 72 32.60 8.23 -21.13
CA THR A 72 31.23 8.64 -21.43
C THR A 72 31.13 9.26 -22.83
N VAL A 73 31.10 8.39 -23.84
CA VAL A 73 30.84 8.77 -25.23
C VAL A 73 29.37 9.12 -25.43
N VAL A 74 29.10 10.32 -25.96
CA VAL A 74 27.76 10.88 -26.21
C VAL A 74 27.37 10.93 -27.68
N TRP A 75 28.33 10.78 -28.60
CA TRP A 75 28.09 10.75 -30.05
C TRP A 75 29.11 9.85 -30.75
N VAL A 76 28.72 9.15 -31.81
CA VAL A 76 29.58 8.23 -32.59
C VAL A 76 29.24 8.39 -34.07
N ALA A 77 30.23 8.66 -34.93
CA ALA A 77 29.99 8.88 -36.35
C ALA A 77 29.75 7.56 -37.10
N ASN A 78 30.71 6.65 -37.06
CA ASN A 78 30.75 5.43 -37.86
C ASN A 78 30.14 4.22 -37.14
N ARG A 79 29.05 4.43 -36.38
CA ARG A 79 28.53 3.46 -35.41
C ARG A 79 28.13 2.11 -36.04
N ASP A 80 27.61 2.13 -37.27
CA ASP A 80 27.21 0.94 -38.03
C ASP A 80 28.25 0.53 -39.09
N SER A 81 29.46 1.11 -39.03
CA SER A 81 30.56 0.85 -39.97
C SER A 81 31.90 0.99 -39.24
N PRO A 82 32.26 0.01 -38.38
CA PRO A 82 33.50 0.01 -37.62
C PRO A 82 34.76 0.06 -38.51
N LEU A 83 35.86 0.54 -37.92
CA LEU A 83 37.19 0.40 -38.49
C LEU A 83 37.86 -0.86 -37.92
N ASN A 84 37.95 -1.91 -38.74
CA ASN A 84 38.53 -3.21 -38.40
C ASN A 84 40.08 -3.19 -38.24
N ASN A 85 40.69 -2.01 -38.12
CA ASN A 85 42.13 -1.78 -38.10
C ASN A 85 42.53 -0.78 -36.99
N SER A 86 43.83 -0.55 -36.83
CA SER A 86 44.37 0.37 -35.82
C SER A 86 44.51 1.82 -36.30
N MET A 87 44.03 2.15 -37.51
CA MET A 87 44.30 3.44 -38.15
C MET A 87 43.11 3.91 -39.01
N GLY A 88 42.44 4.96 -38.51
CA GLY A 88 41.47 5.76 -39.25
C GLY A 88 41.97 7.18 -39.50
N ILE A 89 41.40 7.85 -40.50
CA ILE A 89 41.72 9.24 -40.87
C ILE A 89 40.42 10.03 -41.09
N LEU A 90 40.11 11.00 -40.23
CA LEU A 90 39.03 11.97 -40.44
C LEU A 90 39.59 13.23 -41.10
N THR A 91 38.96 13.71 -42.17
CA THR A 91 39.34 14.97 -42.85
C THR A 91 38.17 15.60 -43.61
N ILE A 92 38.34 16.86 -44.01
CA ILE A 92 37.39 17.58 -44.89
C ILE A 92 37.80 17.29 -46.34
N HIS A 93 36.91 16.64 -47.10
CA HIS A 93 37.14 16.34 -48.51
C HIS A 93 36.91 17.58 -49.41
N SER A 94 37.44 17.54 -50.63
CA SER A 94 37.50 18.67 -51.59
C SER A 94 36.15 19.28 -51.99
N ASN A 95 35.06 18.53 -51.84
CA ASN A 95 33.67 18.97 -52.06
C ASN A 95 33.02 19.64 -50.83
N GLY A 96 33.74 19.78 -49.72
CA GLY A 96 33.18 20.32 -48.47
C GLY A 96 32.34 19.33 -47.65
N SER A 97 32.51 18.01 -47.81
CA SER A 97 31.95 17.01 -46.88
C SER A 97 32.99 16.53 -45.86
N LEU A 98 32.55 16.20 -44.65
CA LEU A 98 33.38 15.51 -43.65
C LEU A 98 33.44 14.01 -44.00
N VAL A 99 34.64 13.43 -44.04
CA VAL A 99 34.86 12.04 -44.49
C VAL A 99 35.81 11.30 -43.55
N LEU A 100 35.47 10.05 -43.25
CA LEU A 100 36.30 9.11 -42.50
C LEU A 100 36.82 8.02 -43.44
N TYR A 101 38.14 7.86 -43.48
CA TYR A 101 38.85 6.85 -44.27
C TYR A 101 39.47 5.76 -43.39
N ASP A 102 39.58 4.54 -43.94
CA ASP A 102 40.40 3.47 -43.37
C ASP A 102 41.87 3.53 -43.83
N SER A 103 42.70 2.60 -43.32
CA SER A 103 44.10 2.43 -43.70
C SER A 103 44.34 2.00 -45.16
N LEU A 104 43.31 1.92 -46.00
CA LEU A 104 43.36 1.64 -47.43
C LEU A 104 42.75 2.80 -48.25
N GLU A 105 42.57 3.96 -47.63
CA GLU A 105 41.95 5.18 -48.20
C GLU A 105 40.52 4.95 -48.73
N ARG A 106 39.81 3.94 -48.19
CA ARG A 106 38.40 3.69 -48.50
C ARG A 106 37.50 4.49 -47.57
N VAL A 107 36.45 5.09 -48.12
CA VAL A 107 35.45 5.82 -47.32
C VAL A 107 34.65 4.81 -46.48
N VAL A 108 34.65 5.03 -45.15
CA VAL A 108 33.90 4.23 -44.17
C VAL A 108 32.66 4.98 -43.69
N TRP A 109 32.74 6.32 -43.59
CA TRP A 109 31.62 7.18 -43.22
C TRP A 109 31.78 8.57 -43.85
N SER A 110 30.68 9.27 -44.14
CA SER A 110 30.72 10.68 -44.55
C SER A 110 29.43 11.44 -44.21
N SER A 111 29.55 12.76 -44.04
CA SER A 111 28.43 13.66 -43.69
C SER A 111 27.43 13.93 -44.83
N SER A 112 27.58 13.28 -45.99
CA SER A 112 26.58 13.19 -47.07
C SER A 112 25.90 14.51 -47.48
N THR A 113 26.68 15.59 -47.61
CA THR A 113 26.19 16.94 -47.88
C THR A 113 25.77 17.15 -49.35
N ASN A 114 24.47 17.39 -49.60
CA ASN A 114 23.89 17.66 -50.92
C ASN A 114 24.16 19.11 -51.44
N LEU A 115 25.44 19.50 -51.52
CA LEU A 115 25.87 20.79 -52.06
C LEU A 115 25.98 20.74 -53.60
N THR A 116 24.83 20.79 -54.28
CA THR A 116 24.75 20.81 -55.76
C THR A 116 25.07 22.17 -56.40
N SER A 117 25.52 23.15 -55.61
CA SER A 117 25.80 24.52 -56.06
C SER A 117 27.07 25.11 -55.42
N ILE A 118 28.23 24.47 -55.64
CA ILE A 118 29.52 25.02 -55.23
C ILE A 118 29.92 26.15 -56.20
N THR A 119 29.78 27.39 -55.76
CA THR A 119 30.63 28.49 -56.24
C THR A 119 32.01 28.38 -55.56
N ASN A 120 33.06 28.84 -56.23
CA ASN A 120 34.46 28.62 -55.83
C ASN A 120 34.92 29.39 -54.56
N ASP A 121 34.00 29.95 -53.77
CA ASP A 121 34.29 30.82 -52.63
C ASP A 121 34.03 30.17 -51.25
N ILE A 122 33.42 28.98 -51.18
CA ILE A 122 33.16 28.30 -49.90
C ILE A 122 34.48 27.89 -49.23
N ARG A 123 34.67 28.26 -47.96
CA ARG A 123 35.84 27.92 -47.14
C ARG A 123 35.42 27.01 -46.00
N PRO A 124 35.31 25.69 -46.20
CA PRO A 124 34.79 24.78 -45.18
C PRO A 124 35.73 24.69 -43.97
N LEU A 125 35.15 24.83 -42.79
CA LEU A 125 35.79 24.76 -41.48
C LEU A 125 34.98 23.81 -40.60
N LEU A 126 35.64 22.81 -40.02
CA LEU A 126 35.06 21.97 -38.97
C LEU A 126 35.42 22.57 -37.61
N GLN A 127 34.48 22.63 -36.67
CA GLN A 127 34.69 23.11 -35.30
C GLN A 127 33.92 22.26 -34.29
N LEU A 128 34.55 21.88 -33.17
CA LEU A 128 33.89 21.31 -31.99
C LEU A 128 33.59 22.42 -30.99
N ASN A 129 32.32 22.77 -30.85
CA ASN A 129 31.86 23.80 -29.92
C ASN A 129 31.84 23.27 -28.48
N ASP A 130 31.87 24.17 -27.48
CA ASP A 130 31.74 23.82 -26.05
C ASP A 130 30.38 23.24 -25.64
N SER A 131 29.39 23.24 -26.52
CA SER A 131 28.15 22.47 -26.34
C SER A 131 28.29 20.99 -26.71
N GLY A 132 29.43 20.56 -27.26
CA GLY A 132 29.63 19.24 -27.85
C GLY A 132 29.09 19.10 -29.28
N ASN A 133 28.58 20.19 -29.88
CA ASN A 133 28.16 20.19 -31.28
C ASN A 133 29.38 20.27 -32.21
N LEU A 134 29.54 19.28 -33.08
CA LEU A 134 30.57 19.24 -34.11
C LEU A 134 29.98 19.79 -35.41
N VAL A 135 30.43 20.98 -35.80
CA VAL A 135 29.82 21.80 -36.85
C VAL A 135 30.78 21.94 -38.03
N LEU A 136 30.30 21.60 -39.23
CA LEU A 136 30.95 21.92 -40.50
C LEU A 136 30.25 23.15 -41.10
N LYS A 137 31.01 24.24 -41.30
CA LYS A 137 30.48 25.55 -41.72
C LYS A 137 31.38 26.24 -42.73
N ASP A 138 30.83 27.17 -43.51
CA ASP A 138 31.63 28.09 -44.31
C ASP A 138 32.24 29.19 -43.44
N GLN A 139 33.56 29.37 -43.49
CA GLN A 139 34.29 30.40 -42.75
C GLN A 139 33.90 31.83 -43.19
N THR A 140 33.40 32.00 -44.41
CA THR A 140 33.15 33.30 -45.03
C THR A 140 31.81 33.90 -44.64
N SER A 141 30.76 33.08 -44.61
CA SER A 141 29.39 33.43 -44.23
C SER A 141 28.98 32.96 -42.83
N ASN A 142 29.79 32.12 -42.19
CA ASN A 142 29.48 31.40 -40.94
C ASN A 142 28.17 30.58 -41.02
N THR A 143 27.74 30.18 -42.23
CA THR A 143 26.58 29.29 -42.43
C THR A 143 26.95 27.84 -42.12
N ILE A 144 26.09 27.15 -41.36
CA ILE A 144 26.24 25.72 -41.06
C ILE A 144 25.83 24.91 -42.29
N VAL A 145 26.69 23.97 -42.67
CA VAL A 145 26.50 23.04 -43.80
C VAL A 145 26.10 21.65 -43.29
N TRP A 146 26.63 21.24 -42.14
CA TRP A 146 26.29 20.00 -41.44
C TRP A 146 26.65 20.14 -39.95
N GLN A 147 25.94 19.44 -39.06
CA GLN A 147 26.25 19.41 -37.63
C GLN A 147 25.89 18.07 -36.98
N SER A 148 26.62 17.66 -35.93
CA SER A 148 26.34 16.40 -35.21
C SER A 148 25.02 16.44 -34.43
N PHE A 149 24.53 17.63 -34.06
CA PHE A 149 23.28 17.78 -33.31
C PHE A 149 22.02 17.38 -34.08
N ASP A 150 22.06 17.35 -35.42
CA ASP A 150 20.96 16.83 -36.25
C ASP A 150 20.99 15.29 -36.37
N HIS A 151 22.10 14.66 -35.94
CA HIS A 151 22.36 13.22 -36.06
C HIS A 151 22.82 12.62 -34.72
N PRO A 152 22.00 12.65 -33.66
CA PRO A 152 22.31 12.01 -32.37
C PRO A 152 22.55 10.49 -32.51
N THR A 153 23.11 9.87 -31.47
CA THR A 153 23.15 8.41 -31.32
C THR A 153 22.22 7.96 -30.20
N ASN A 154 22.74 7.59 -29.03
CA ASN A 154 21.96 7.17 -27.87
C ASN A 154 21.73 8.29 -26.84
N SER A 155 22.38 9.45 -26.99
CA SER A 155 22.43 10.50 -25.97
C SER A 155 21.92 11.84 -26.49
N LEU A 156 21.28 12.60 -25.60
CA LEU A 156 20.82 13.98 -25.76
C LEU A 156 21.51 14.83 -24.68
N ILE A 157 22.40 15.74 -25.11
CA ILE A 157 23.13 16.68 -24.25
C ILE A 157 22.57 18.12 -24.39
N ALA A 158 23.09 19.04 -23.58
CA ALA A 158 22.61 20.42 -23.56
C ALA A 158 22.73 21.11 -24.94
N GLY A 159 21.67 21.82 -25.34
CA GLY A 159 21.55 22.49 -26.63
C GLY A 159 21.09 21.58 -27.79
N MET A 160 20.98 20.27 -27.61
CA MET A 160 20.39 19.38 -28.62
C MET A 160 18.86 19.47 -28.62
N LYS A 161 18.24 19.13 -29.75
CA LYS A 161 16.80 18.96 -29.93
C LYS A 161 16.45 17.51 -30.24
N LEU A 162 15.33 17.03 -29.71
CA LEU A 162 14.67 15.78 -30.05
C LEU A 162 13.25 16.13 -30.53
N GLY A 163 12.84 15.72 -31.73
CA GLY A 163 11.60 16.24 -32.29
C GLY A 163 11.44 16.01 -33.79
N LYS A 164 10.47 16.73 -34.38
CA LYS A 164 10.07 16.63 -35.77
C LYS A 164 9.88 18.00 -36.39
N ASN A 165 10.48 18.22 -37.55
CA ASN A 165 10.15 19.35 -38.42
C ASN A 165 8.90 18.99 -39.24
N LEU A 166 7.81 19.71 -39.02
CA LEU A 166 6.51 19.45 -39.66
C LEU A 166 6.48 19.83 -41.15
N THR A 167 7.41 20.67 -41.60
CA THR A 167 7.49 21.12 -43.01
C THR A 167 8.33 20.17 -43.87
N THR A 168 9.45 19.66 -43.36
CA THR A 168 10.35 18.75 -44.10
C THR A 168 10.09 17.27 -43.81
N GLY A 169 9.39 16.95 -42.72
CA GLY A 169 9.21 15.58 -42.23
C GLY A 169 10.46 15.00 -41.54
N PHE A 170 11.52 15.78 -41.36
CA PHE A 170 12.75 15.34 -40.69
C PHE A 170 12.51 15.10 -39.19
N GLU A 171 12.94 13.94 -38.69
CA GLU A 171 12.82 13.54 -37.28
C GLU A 171 14.21 13.35 -36.66
N THR A 172 14.45 14.03 -35.54
CA THR A 172 15.62 13.80 -34.68
C THR A 172 15.22 12.84 -33.57
N VAL A 173 15.80 11.63 -33.59
CA VAL A 173 15.47 10.50 -32.71
C VAL A 173 16.72 9.93 -32.06
N LEU A 174 16.64 9.41 -30.83
CA LEU A 174 17.74 8.61 -30.27
C LEU A 174 17.53 7.14 -30.61
N SER A 175 18.60 6.38 -30.83
CA SER A 175 18.57 4.92 -30.88
C SER A 175 19.62 4.32 -29.96
N SER A 176 19.25 3.26 -29.23
CA SER A 176 20.15 2.64 -28.25
C SER A 176 21.42 2.12 -28.93
N TRP A 177 22.46 1.89 -28.15
CA TRP A 177 23.51 0.98 -28.58
C TRP A 177 22.97 -0.45 -28.61
N LYS A 178 23.64 -1.34 -29.35
CA LYS A 178 23.29 -2.75 -29.48
C LYS A 178 23.83 -3.58 -28.30
N SER A 179 24.94 -3.13 -27.71
CA SER A 179 25.37 -3.49 -26.34
C SER A 179 26.32 -2.42 -25.79
N SER A 180 26.72 -2.52 -24.53
CA SER A 180 27.82 -1.75 -23.93
C SER A 180 29.18 -1.85 -24.65
N SER A 181 29.38 -2.83 -25.54
CA SER A 181 30.58 -2.97 -26.38
C SER A 181 30.32 -2.85 -27.89
N ASP A 182 29.06 -2.59 -28.30
CA ASP A 182 28.64 -2.51 -29.70
C ASP A 182 27.75 -1.27 -29.91
N PRO A 183 28.32 -0.17 -30.43
CA PRO A 183 27.63 1.12 -30.55
C PRO A 183 26.70 1.19 -31.78
N SER A 184 26.63 0.13 -32.60
CA SER A 184 25.68 0.06 -33.73
C SER A 184 24.23 0.23 -33.26
N GLU A 185 23.32 0.48 -34.21
CA GLU A 185 21.91 0.70 -33.91
C GLU A 185 21.28 -0.51 -33.20
N GLY A 186 20.87 -0.28 -31.95
CA GLY A 186 20.14 -1.24 -31.14
C GLY A 186 18.63 -1.25 -31.43
N LYS A 187 17.89 -2.11 -30.73
CA LYS A 187 16.46 -2.34 -31.01
C LYS A 187 15.50 -1.30 -30.42
N TYR A 188 16.01 -0.34 -29.66
CA TYR A 188 15.19 0.65 -28.97
C TYR A 188 15.35 2.06 -29.56
N MET A 189 14.24 2.74 -29.77
CA MET A 189 14.17 4.11 -30.30
C MET A 189 13.50 5.05 -29.29
N TYR A 190 14.00 6.26 -29.11
CA TYR A 190 13.32 7.33 -28.37
C TYR A 190 12.97 8.47 -29.33
N LYS A 191 11.67 8.64 -29.61
CA LYS A 191 11.16 9.58 -30.61
C LYS A 191 9.93 10.36 -30.12
N MET A 192 9.70 11.51 -30.75
CA MET A 192 8.52 12.35 -30.54
C MET A 192 7.34 11.81 -31.36
N ASP A 193 6.21 11.52 -30.71
CA ASP A 193 4.93 11.39 -31.40
C ASP A 193 4.29 12.78 -31.54
N THR A 194 3.68 13.03 -32.69
CA THR A 194 2.99 14.28 -33.04
C THR A 194 1.58 14.05 -33.58
N GLU A 195 1.06 12.81 -33.56
CA GLU A 195 -0.28 12.45 -34.04
C GLU A 195 -1.36 12.63 -32.95
N GLY A 196 -1.15 13.59 -32.03
CA GLY A 196 -1.92 13.81 -30.82
C GLY A 196 -1.51 15.10 -30.11
N ALA A 197 -1.46 15.07 -28.77
CA ALA A 197 -0.59 16.01 -28.06
C ALA A 197 0.87 15.54 -28.24
N PRO A 198 1.89 16.41 -28.22
CA PRO A 198 3.27 15.95 -28.35
C PRO A 198 3.73 15.16 -27.12
N GLU A 199 4.19 13.93 -27.34
CA GLU A 199 4.64 13.01 -26.29
C GLU A 199 5.92 12.31 -26.74
N ILE A 200 6.86 12.08 -25.81
CA ILE A 200 8.08 11.31 -26.13
C ILE A 200 7.91 9.85 -25.69
N ILE A 201 8.35 8.93 -26.55
CA ILE A 201 8.01 7.51 -26.45
C ILE A 201 9.26 6.66 -26.71
N VAL A 202 9.50 5.67 -25.84
CA VAL A 202 10.47 4.59 -26.07
C VAL A 202 9.75 3.44 -26.77
N TRP A 203 10.29 3.04 -27.93
CA TRP A 203 9.80 1.93 -28.74
C TRP A 203 10.75 0.75 -28.65
N ASP A 204 10.22 -0.46 -28.58
CA ASP A 204 10.92 -1.72 -28.81
C ASP A 204 10.54 -2.21 -30.20
N ARG A 205 11.35 -1.84 -31.21
CA ARG A 205 10.98 -1.89 -32.64
C ARG A 205 9.66 -1.15 -32.91
N ASP A 206 8.59 -1.87 -33.25
CA ASP A 206 7.27 -1.34 -33.59
C ASP A 206 6.31 -1.30 -32.39
N GLN A 207 6.72 -1.78 -31.21
CA GLN A 207 5.88 -1.79 -30.00
C GLN A 207 6.26 -0.64 -29.06
N ILE A 208 5.25 -0.01 -28.46
CA ILE A 208 5.47 1.01 -27.42
C ILE A 208 5.89 0.30 -26.13
N ARG A 209 7.06 0.67 -25.59
CA ARG A 209 7.63 0.12 -24.35
C ARG A 209 7.34 1.01 -23.15
N PHE A 210 7.62 2.31 -23.29
CA PHE A 210 7.45 3.33 -22.26
C PHE A 210 7.00 4.65 -22.89
N ARG A 211 6.21 5.41 -22.15
CA ARG A 211 5.74 6.76 -22.51
C ARG A 211 6.14 7.74 -21.42
N THR A 212 6.90 8.77 -21.79
CA THR A 212 7.25 9.92 -20.96
C THR A 212 6.00 10.79 -20.66
N GLY A 213 4.93 10.63 -21.44
CA GLY A 213 3.68 11.39 -21.36
C GLY A 213 3.73 12.68 -22.18
N MET A 214 2.62 13.43 -22.16
CA MET A 214 2.49 14.68 -22.92
C MET A 214 3.12 15.87 -22.18
N TRP A 215 3.58 16.85 -22.94
CA TRP A 215 4.04 18.12 -22.37
C TRP A 215 2.86 18.95 -21.86
N ASN A 216 2.80 19.20 -20.54
CA ASN A 216 1.71 19.94 -19.90
C ASN A 216 1.95 21.45 -19.76
N GLY A 217 3.02 21.98 -20.37
CA GLY A 217 3.44 23.38 -20.25
C GLY A 217 4.52 23.63 -19.18
N LEU A 218 4.79 22.66 -18.30
CA LEU A 218 5.83 22.72 -17.27
C LEU A 218 6.78 21.51 -17.29
N TYR A 219 6.26 20.30 -17.51
CA TYR A 219 6.98 19.02 -17.58
C TYR A 219 6.21 18.02 -18.46
N PHE A 220 6.76 16.83 -18.71
CA PHE A 220 5.99 15.73 -19.32
C PHE A 220 5.25 14.94 -18.22
N SER A 221 3.99 14.53 -18.44
CA SER A 221 3.09 14.07 -17.35
C SER A 221 3.60 12.92 -16.46
N GLU A 222 4.54 12.08 -16.90
CA GLU A 222 5.18 11.08 -16.02
C GLU A 222 6.32 11.72 -15.18
N THR A 223 7.14 12.55 -15.82
CA THR A 223 8.43 13.02 -15.30
C THR A 223 8.32 14.25 -14.37
N LEU A 224 7.50 14.16 -13.32
CA LEU A 224 7.32 15.22 -12.30
C LEU A 224 8.65 15.71 -11.70
N GLN A 225 9.66 14.84 -11.67
CA GLN A 225 11.01 15.11 -11.17
C GLN A 225 11.71 16.24 -11.92
N MET A 226 11.28 16.61 -13.14
CA MET A 226 11.76 17.80 -13.86
C MET A 226 11.68 19.09 -13.01
N LEU A 227 10.69 19.19 -12.12
CA LEU A 227 10.56 20.32 -11.20
C LEU A 227 11.70 20.37 -10.15
N THR A 228 12.23 19.22 -9.73
CA THR A 228 13.27 19.09 -8.68
C THR A 228 14.65 19.59 -9.12
N TYR A 229 14.92 19.58 -10.42
CA TYR A 229 16.17 20.07 -11.02
C TYR A 229 15.95 21.23 -12.00
N SER A 230 14.79 21.88 -11.93
CA SER A 230 14.45 23.08 -12.69
C SER A 230 15.31 24.31 -12.34
N ASP A 231 16.07 24.26 -11.24
CA ASP A 231 17.08 25.27 -10.91
C ASP A 231 18.42 25.05 -11.65
N MET A 232 18.75 23.81 -12.01
CA MET A 232 19.99 23.46 -12.73
C MET A 232 19.85 23.60 -14.26
N PHE A 233 18.65 23.36 -14.79
CA PHE A 233 18.40 23.30 -16.22
C PHE A 233 17.25 24.22 -16.67
N THR A 234 17.35 24.72 -17.89
CA THR A 234 16.23 25.37 -18.61
C THR A 234 15.69 24.35 -19.61
N PHE A 235 14.40 24.01 -19.52
CA PHE A 235 13.76 23.11 -20.48
C PHE A 235 13.26 23.91 -21.69
N LEU A 236 13.63 23.46 -22.89
CA LEU A 236 13.20 24.05 -24.15
C LEU A 236 12.16 23.13 -24.77
N PHE A 237 10.94 23.62 -24.95
CA PHE A 237 9.90 22.90 -25.66
C PHE A 237 9.29 23.82 -26.72
N VAL A 238 9.29 23.36 -27.96
CA VAL A 238 8.78 24.07 -29.14
C VAL A 238 7.59 23.28 -29.67
N GLN A 239 6.49 23.98 -29.92
CA GLN A 239 5.31 23.44 -30.61
C GLN A 239 4.67 24.59 -31.41
N ASP A 240 4.99 24.64 -32.70
CA ASP A 240 4.39 25.57 -33.63
C ASP A 240 3.96 24.85 -34.93
N LYS A 241 3.85 25.58 -36.04
CA LYS A 241 3.42 25.06 -37.35
C LYS A 241 4.55 24.43 -38.17
N ASP A 242 5.80 24.70 -37.82
CA ASP A 242 7.00 24.29 -38.56
C ASP A 242 7.81 23.25 -37.77
N GLU A 243 7.79 23.30 -36.44
CA GLU A 243 8.57 22.41 -35.56
C GLU A 243 7.80 21.97 -34.29
N VAL A 244 8.00 20.71 -33.89
CA VAL A 244 7.65 20.19 -32.56
C VAL A 244 8.87 19.50 -31.97
N SER A 245 9.45 20.04 -30.89
CA SER A 245 10.69 19.50 -30.30
C SER A 245 10.85 19.77 -28.80
N TYR A 246 11.72 18.96 -28.19
CA TYR A 246 12.20 19.09 -26.82
C TYR A 246 13.72 19.15 -26.77
N GLY A 247 14.26 20.00 -25.90
CA GLY A 247 15.69 20.10 -25.59
C GLY A 247 15.89 20.67 -24.18
N PHE A 248 17.13 20.87 -23.78
CA PHE A 248 17.45 21.56 -22.53
C PHE A 248 18.79 22.28 -22.59
N GLU A 249 18.95 23.28 -21.73
CA GLU A 249 20.21 23.99 -21.49
C GLU A 249 20.59 23.85 -20.00
N ALA A 250 21.89 23.85 -19.70
CA ALA A 250 22.38 23.96 -18.33
C ALA A 250 22.52 25.44 -17.95
N LYS A 251 22.05 25.86 -16.78
CA LYS A 251 22.12 27.26 -16.34
C LYS A 251 23.53 27.70 -15.90
N SER A 252 24.44 26.74 -15.72
CA SER A 252 25.87 26.96 -15.56
C SER A 252 26.62 25.99 -16.48
N THR A 253 27.67 26.48 -17.14
CA THR A 253 28.58 25.67 -17.97
C THR A 253 29.34 24.61 -17.17
N SER A 254 29.37 24.73 -15.84
CA SER A 254 29.97 23.72 -14.94
C SER A 254 29.12 22.46 -14.73
N ILE A 255 27.85 22.45 -15.18
CA ILE A 255 26.92 21.33 -14.95
C ILE A 255 26.90 20.42 -16.19
N LEU A 256 27.67 19.33 -16.14
CA LEU A 256 27.64 18.31 -17.18
C LEU A 256 26.43 17.38 -16.94
N SER A 257 25.59 17.21 -17.96
CA SER A 257 24.42 16.32 -17.90
C SER A 257 24.10 15.75 -19.27
N ARG A 258 23.66 14.49 -19.28
CA ARG A 258 23.13 13.80 -20.46
C ARG A 258 21.82 13.10 -20.11
N ILE A 259 20.87 13.12 -21.04
CA ILE A 259 19.80 12.13 -21.12
C ILE A 259 20.29 11.06 -22.09
N PHE A 260 20.17 9.77 -21.79
CA PHE A 260 20.53 8.71 -22.75
C PHE A 260 19.62 7.48 -22.68
N LEU A 261 19.57 6.74 -23.79
CA LEU A 261 18.88 5.47 -23.95
C LEU A 261 19.92 4.33 -23.87
N ASN A 262 19.82 3.48 -22.84
CA ASN A 262 20.73 2.34 -22.69
C ASN A 262 20.29 1.13 -23.53
N ASP A 263 21.17 0.12 -23.62
CA ASP A 263 20.97 -1.13 -24.35
C ASP A 263 19.92 -2.08 -23.72
N ALA A 264 19.45 -1.78 -22.49
CA ALA A 264 18.28 -2.41 -21.87
C ALA A 264 16.95 -1.71 -22.24
N GLY A 265 16.99 -0.57 -22.93
CA GLY A 265 15.81 0.19 -23.34
C GLY A 265 15.21 1.04 -22.22
N ILE A 266 16.06 1.54 -21.31
CA ILE A 266 15.71 2.47 -20.24
C ILE A 266 16.31 3.84 -20.60
N MET A 267 15.51 4.90 -20.48
CA MET A 267 15.96 6.29 -20.53
C MET A 267 16.47 6.72 -19.17
N GLN A 268 17.61 7.40 -19.11
CA GLN A 268 18.20 7.89 -17.86
C GLN A 268 18.72 9.33 -18.04
N ARG A 269 18.37 10.26 -17.13
CA ARG A 269 19.06 11.55 -16.98
C ARG A 269 20.14 11.42 -15.92
N LEU A 270 21.39 11.60 -16.33
CA LEU A 270 22.56 11.63 -15.45
C LEU A 270 23.12 13.05 -15.31
N VAL A 271 23.68 13.36 -14.15
CA VAL A 271 24.42 14.60 -13.86
C VAL A 271 25.77 14.23 -13.26
N TRP A 272 26.84 14.88 -13.69
CA TRP A 272 28.19 14.62 -13.19
C TRP A 272 28.43 15.31 -11.85
N ASP A 273 28.93 14.56 -10.88
CA ASP A 273 29.47 15.08 -9.62
C ASP A 273 31.00 15.15 -9.72
N PRO A 274 31.59 16.36 -9.72
CA PRO A 274 33.03 16.55 -9.85
C PRO A 274 33.82 16.18 -8.58
N ASP A 275 33.17 16.14 -7.41
CA ASP A 275 33.80 15.81 -6.13
C ASP A 275 33.89 14.28 -5.95
N GLN A 276 32.86 13.55 -6.39
CA GLN A 276 32.82 12.08 -6.39
C GLN A 276 33.40 11.43 -7.66
N GLN A 277 33.58 12.21 -8.74
CA GLN A 277 33.96 11.74 -10.08
C GLN A 277 33.02 10.64 -10.62
N ASN A 278 31.71 10.82 -10.43
CA ASN A 278 30.69 9.86 -10.84
C ASN A 278 29.46 10.54 -11.50
N TRP A 279 28.63 9.71 -12.14
CA TRP A 279 27.37 10.14 -12.75
C TRP A 279 26.20 9.76 -11.83
N ASN A 280 25.58 10.76 -11.21
CA ASN A 280 24.40 10.57 -10.36
C ASN A 280 23.12 10.59 -11.20
N GLU A 281 22.20 9.65 -10.94
CA GLU A 281 20.93 9.56 -11.66
C GLU A 281 19.89 10.53 -11.09
N PHE A 282 19.33 11.37 -11.96
CA PHE A 282 18.33 12.38 -11.62
C PHE A 282 16.90 11.95 -11.99
N TRP A 283 16.73 11.13 -13.03
CA TRP A 283 15.48 10.48 -13.43
C TRP A 283 15.78 9.27 -14.31
N SER A 284 14.92 8.25 -14.27
CA SER A 284 14.94 7.09 -15.17
C SER A 284 13.51 6.64 -15.51
N GLY A 285 13.34 6.02 -16.69
CA GLY A 285 12.05 5.51 -17.16
C GLY A 285 12.20 4.45 -18.27
N PRO A 286 11.49 3.30 -18.21
CA PRO A 286 10.58 2.88 -17.14
C PRO A 286 11.35 2.53 -15.85
N LYS A 287 10.82 2.92 -14.70
CA LYS A 287 11.36 2.63 -13.36
C LYS A 287 10.56 1.52 -12.66
N ASP A 288 9.24 1.55 -12.78
CA ASP A 288 8.34 0.58 -12.10
C ASP A 288 7.39 -0.16 -13.06
N GLU A 289 6.67 -1.16 -12.53
CA GLU A 289 5.67 -1.95 -13.23
C GLU A 289 4.63 -1.09 -13.98
N CYS A 290 4.26 0.09 -13.47
CA CYS A 290 3.24 0.97 -14.03
C CYS A 290 3.75 1.91 -15.13
N ASP A 291 5.07 1.99 -15.35
CA ASP A 291 5.65 2.79 -16.44
C ASP A 291 5.54 2.09 -17.80
N TYR A 292 5.58 0.75 -17.79
CA TYR A 292 5.43 -0.07 -18.98
C TYR A 292 4.05 0.11 -19.61
N TYR A 293 4.06 0.33 -20.93
CA TYR A 293 2.89 0.79 -21.66
C TYR A 293 1.65 -0.09 -21.48
N GLY A 294 0.55 0.51 -21.04
CA GLY A 294 -0.79 -0.08 -21.10
C GLY A 294 -1.04 -1.24 -20.13
N LYS A 295 -0.20 -1.42 -19.09
CA LYS A 295 -0.26 -2.51 -18.09
C LYS A 295 -1.64 -2.83 -17.49
N CYS A 296 -2.52 -1.84 -17.32
CA CYS A 296 -3.88 -2.01 -16.77
C CYS A 296 -4.99 -2.11 -17.82
N GLY A 297 -4.64 -2.30 -19.10
CA GLY A 297 -5.58 -2.37 -20.20
C GLY A 297 -6.36 -1.07 -20.43
N ALA A 298 -7.52 -1.19 -21.07
CA ALA A 298 -8.40 -0.06 -21.34
C ALA A 298 -9.23 0.31 -20.09
N PHE A 299 -9.31 1.61 -19.79
CA PHE A 299 -10.06 2.19 -18.66
C PHE A 299 -9.68 1.67 -17.27
N GLY A 300 -8.50 1.05 -17.14
CA GLY A 300 -7.79 0.89 -15.88
C GLY A 300 -6.89 2.09 -15.57
N ILE A 301 -6.51 2.24 -14.31
CA ILE A 301 -5.44 3.13 -13.84
C ILE A 301 -4.42 2.30 -13.07
N CYS A 302 -3.14 2.56 -13.32
CA CYS A 302 -2.03 1.91 -12.63
C CYS A 302 -1.59 2.72 -11.41
N GLN A 303 -1.54 2.11 -10.23
CA GLN A 303 -1.18 2.73 -8.96
C GLN A 303 0.08 2.03 -8.43
N PRO A 304 1.28 2.64 -8.60
CA PRO A 304 2.54 2.00 -8.24
C PRO A 304 2.60 1.74 -6.73
N ASN A 305 3.38 0.74 -6.32
CA ASN A 305 3.60 0.36 -4.92
C ASN A 305 2.32 -0.13 -4.18
N THR A 306 1.24 -0.44 -4.91
CA THR A 306 0.01 -1.04 -4.36
C THR A 306 -0.10 -2.53 -4.68
N MET A 307 -0.73 -3.32 -3.79
CA MET A 307 -0.77 -4.78 -3.91
C MET A 307 -1.61 -5.31 -5.09
N THR A 308 -2.50 -4.48 -5.63
CA THR A 308 -3.14 -4.67 -6.94
C THR A 308 -2.87 -3.43 -7.76
N ILE A 309 -1.74 -3.42 -8.48
CA ILE A 309 -1.26 -2.26 -9.25
C ILE A 309 -2.30 -1.68 -10.21
N CYS A 310 -3.34 -2.42 -10.59
CA CYS A 310 -4.41 -1.94 -11.47
C CYS A 310 -5.76 -1.86 -10.76
N SER A 311 -6.43 -0.72 -10.89
CA SER A 311 -7.82 -0.51 -10.48
C SER A 311 -8.65 0.07 -11.64
N CYS A 312 -9.97 -0.19 -11.66
CA CYS A 312 -10.85 0.34 -12.70
C CYS A 312 -11.34 1.76 -12.40
N LEU A 313 -11.40 2.59 -13.44
CA LEU A 313 -11.93 3.96 -13.37
C LEU A 313 -13.37 4.03 -12.80
N ARG A 314 -13.75 5.17 -12.20
CA ARG A 314 -15.09 5.37 -11.63
C ARG A 314 -16.17 5.24 -12.71
N GLY A 315 -17.18 4.40 -12.46
CA GLY A 315 -18.21 4.03 -13.43
C GLY A 315 -17.82 2.85 -14.35
N PHE A 316 -16.66 2.24 -14.12
CA PHE A 316 -16.17 1.04 -14.81
C PHE A 316 -15.95 -0.12 -13.82
N GLU A 317 -15.86 -1.34 -14.34
CA GLU A 317 -15.62 -2.60 -13.64
C GLU A 317 -14.74 -3.51 -14.50
N ALA A 318 -14.13 -4.54 -13.92
CA ALA A 318 -13.27 -5.46 -14.66
C ALA A 318 -14.03 -6.14 -15.83
N ALA A 319 -13.35 -6.32 -16.97
CA ALA A 319 -13.93 -7.07 -18.08
C ALA A 319 -14.29 -8.50 -17.65
N THR A 320 -13.32 -9.19 -17.01
CA THR A 320 -13.42 -10.53 -16.45
C THR A 320 -12.92 -10.55 -15.01
N GLN A 321 -13.75 -10.91 -14.03
CA GLN A 321 -13.35 -10.86 -12.62
C GLN A 321 -12.34 -11.96 -12.23
N THR A 322 -12.36 -13.12 -12.89
CA THR A 322 -11.42 -14.22 -12.60
C THR A 322 -9.99 -13.88 -13.02
N GLU A 323 -9.81 -13.36 -14.23
CA GLU A 323 -8.53 -12.86 -14.75
C GLU A 323 -7.98 -11.74 -13.86
N TRP A 324 -8.84 -10.76 -13.52
CA TRP A 324 -8.46 -9.66 -12.61
C TRP A 324 -8.03 -10.13 -11.21
N ASN A 325 -8.69 -11.15 -10.66
CA ASN A 325 -8.30 -11.77 -9.39
C ASN A 325 -6.95 -12.53 -9.48
N MET A 326 -6.56 -12.96 -10.68
CA MET A 326 -5.28 -13.62 -10.98
C MET A 326 -4.18 -12.62 -11.39
N ARG A 327 -4.47 -11.30 -11.31
CA ARG A 327 -3.63 -10.18 -11.77
C ARG A 327 -3.38 -10.14 -13.29
N ASP A 328 -4.22 -10.81 -14.09
CA ASP A 328 -4.28 -10.55 -15.52
C ASP A 328 -5.24 -9.37 -15.77
N TYR A 329 -4.65 -8.22 -16.10
CA TYR A 329 -5.36 -6.97 -16.38
C TYR A 329 -5.51 -6.69 -17.89
N SER A 330 -5.09 -7.63 -18.76
CA SER A 330 -5.05 -7.42 -20.22
C SER A 330 -6.42 -7.14 -20.84
N GLY A 331 -7.49 -7.74 -20.30
CA GLY A 331 -8.88 -7.48 -20.68
C GLY A 331 -9.40 -6.09 -20.29
N GLY A 332 -8.70 -5.37 -19.40
CA GLY A 332 -9.07 -4.03 -18.95
C GLY A 332 -10.44 -3.95 -18.25
N CYS A 333 -11.08 -2.79 -18.34
CA CYS A 333 -12.32 -2.45 -17.67
C CYS A 333 -13.43 -2.04 -18.66
N LYS A 334 -14.67 -2.46 -18.37
CA LYS A 334 -15.89 -2.11 -19.11
C LYS A 334 -16.74 -1.11 -18.31
N ARG A 335 -17.60 -0.34 -18.98
CA ARG A 335 -18.55 0.58 -18.31
C ARG A 335 -19.63 -0.21 -17.57
N ARG A 336 -19.96 0.19 -16.34
CA ARG A 336 -21.13 -0.34 -15.59
C ARG A 336 -22.44 0.16 -16.19
N THR A 337 -22.50 1.47 -16.46
CA THR A 337 -23.66 2.15 -17.04
C THR A 337 -23.29 2.75 -18.39
N PRO A 338 -24.05 2.48 -19.48
CA PRO A 338 -23.86 3.15 -20.76
C PRO A 338 -24.00 4.67 -20.68
N VAL A 339 -23.26 5.40 -21.51
CA VAL A 339 -23.48 6.84 -21.76
C VAL A 339 -24.63 7.00 -22.75
N GLY A 340 -25.50 8.00 -22.53
CA GLY A 340 -26.73 8.17 -23.31
C GLY A 340 -26.62 9.14 -24.48
N CYS A 341 -25.58 9.98 -24.52
CA CYS A 341 -25.37 11.09 -25.46
C CYS A 341 -26.61 11.98 -25.75
N THR A 342 -27.59 12.02 -24.86
CA THR A 342 -28.56 13.12 -24.86
C THR A 342 -27.95 14.26 -24.05
N GLY A 343 -28.21 15.51 -24.43
CA GLY A 343 -27.63 16.69 -23.76
C GLY A 343 -27.97 16.84 -22.26
N ASN A 344 -28.71 15.90 -21.68
CA ASN A 344 -28.98 15.82 -20.25
C ASN A 344 -28.67 14.47 -19.57
N SER A 345 -28.20 13.42 -20.27
CA SER A 345 -27.89 12.12 -19.65
C SER A 345 -26.47 12.02 -19.07
N ASP A 346 -25.52 12.75 -19.65
CA ASP A 346 -24.08 12.49 -19.42
C ASP A 346 -23.39 13.63 -18.64
N GLY A 347 -22.22 13.34 -18.07
CA GLY A 347 -21.37 14.34 -17.44
C GLY A 347 -19.94 13.83 -17.25
N PHE A 348 -19.16 14.48 -16.39
CA PHE A 348 -17.76 14.18 -16.16
C PHE A 348 -17.43 14.19 -14.68
N TYR A 349 -16.55 13.27 -14.25
CA TYR A 349 -15.79 13.43 -13.01
C TYR A 349 -14.33 13.77 -13.36
N ALA A 350 -13.63 14.43 -12.45
CA ALA A 350 -12.22 14.78 -12.61
C ALA A 350 -11.34 13.81 -11.82
N LEU A 351 -10.37 13.21 -12.50
CA LEU A 351 -9.27 12.43 -11.97
C LEU A 351 -8.03 13.33 -11.98
N LYS A 352 -7.30 13.43 -10.86
CA LYS A 352 -6.19 14.39 -10.68
C LYS A 352 -4.92 13.66 -10.32
N GLY A 353 -3.77 14.24 -10.67
CA GLY A 353 -2.47 13.65 -10.34
C GLY A 353 -2.22 12.37 -11.12
N VAL A 354 -2.45 12.41 -12.44
CA VAL A 354 -2.33 11.22 -13.29
C VAL A 354 -1.51 11.49 -14.54
N LYS A 355 -0.68 10.51 -14.92
CA LYS A 355 -0.14 10.37 -16.28
C LYS A 355 -1.33 10.28 -17.23
N LEU A 356 -1.43 11.25 -18.15
CA LEU A 356 -2.57 11.32 -19.06
C LEU A 356 -2.52 10.16 -20.08
N PRO A 357 -3.69 9.60 -20.46
CA PRO A 357 -3.76 8.46 -21.36
C PRO A 357 -3.16 8.79 -22.73
N TYR A 358 -2.68 7.78 -23.44
CA TYR A 358 -2.04 7.97 -24.75
C TYR A 358 -2.89 8.81 -25.69
N SER A 359 -2.34 9.93 -26.18
CA SER A 359 -3.08 10.95 -26.93
C SER A 359 -2.97 10.81 -28.46
N HIS A 360 -2.32 9.76 -28.94
CA HIS A 360 -2.31 9.39 -30.36
C HIS A 360 -3.74 9.21 -30.89
N ASN A 361 -4.10 9.92 -31.95
CA ASN A 361 -5.45 10.13 -32.49
C ASN A 361 -6.45 10.86 -31.54
N ALA A 362 -6.00 11.52 -30.48
CA ALA A 362 -6.79 12.49 -29.72
C ALA A 362 -6.78 13.86 -30.43
N THR A 363 -7.89 14.60 -30.37
CA THR A 363 -7.99 15.92 -31.01
C THR A 363 -7.49 17.00 -30.06
N VAL A 364 -6.53 17.82 -30.50
CA VAL A 364 -5.94 18.91 -29.71
C VAL A 364 -6.36 20.27 -30.27
N ASP A 365 -6.72 21.21 -29.38
CA ASP A 365 -6.96 22.62 -29.72
C ASP A 365 -6.39 23.49 -28.59
N THR A 366 -5.25 24.12 -28.83
CA THR A 366 -4.53 24.94 -27.82
C THR A 366 -5.15 26.33 -27.61
N ASN A 367 -6.05 26.78 -28.49
CA ASN A 367 -6.55 28.16 -28.49
C ASN A 367 -7.83 28.37 -27.65
N ILE A 368 -8.42 27.30 -27.12
CA ILE A 368 -9.71 27.37 -26.42
C ILE A 368 -9.60 27.27 -24.90
N SER A 369 -10.71 27.57 -24.22
CA SER A 369 -10.82 27.40 -22.77
C SER A 369 -11.20 25.96 -22.39
N VAL A 370 -10.83 25.55 -21.16
CA VAL A 370 -11.16 24.21 -20.62
C VAL A 370 -12.69 24.00 -20.51
N GLU A 371 -13.48 25.05 -20.28
CA GLU A 371 -14.96 24.96 -20.27
C GLU A 371 -15.56 24.84 -21.68
N GLU A 372 -14.89 25.40 -22.71
CA GLU A 372 -15.26 25.14 -24.10
C GLU A 372 -14.88 23.72 -24.51
N CYS A 373 -13.69 23.25 -24.14
CA CYS A 373 -13.24 21.86 -24.32
C CYS A 373 -14.25 20.86 -23.74
N ARG A 374 -14.67 21.09 -22.49
CA ARG A 374 -15.76 20.38 -21.80
C ARG A 374 -17.06 20.39 -22.60
N THR A 375 -17.45 21.54 -23.14
CA THR A 375 -18.69 21.71 -23.90
C THR A 375 -18.64 20.94 -25.23
N ARG A 376 -17.51 21.02 -25.95
CA ARG A 376 -17.25 20.25 -27.19
C ARG A 376 -17.29 18.74 -26.91
N CYS A 377 -16.62 18.26 -25.87
CA CYS A 377 -16.62 16.84 -25.48
C CYS A 377 -17.99 16.36 -24.96
N LEU A 378 -18.81 17.22 -24.35
CA LEU A 378 -20.18 16.86 -23.95
C LEU A 378 -21.06 16.60 -25.18
N MET A 379 -21.01 17.50 -26.18
CA MET A 379 -21.77 17.42 -27.43
C MET A 379 -21.31 16.31 -28.37
N ASN A 380 -20.02 15.95 -28.35
CA ASN A 380 -19.47 14.84 -29.14
C ASN A 380 -19.79 13.49 -28.46
N CYS A 381 -20.58 12.63 -29.12
CA CYS A 381 -20.92 11.30 -28.60
C CYS A 381 -19.73 10.34 -28.52
N SER A 382 -18.72 10.50 -29.37
CA SER A 382 -17.52 9.66 -29.38
C SER A 382 -16.49 10.08 -28.32
N CYS A 383 -16.58 11.31 -27.78
CA CYS A 383 -15.62 11.78 -26.79
C CYS A 383 -15.79 11.04 -25.46
N LEU A 384 -14.73 10.38 -25.00
CA LEU A 384 -14.70 9.59 -23.76
C LEU A 384 -14.05 10.33 -22.59
N ALA A 385 -13.13 11.26 -22.85
CA ALA A 385 -12.53 12.13 -21.84
C ALA A 385 -11.95 13.40 -22.46
N TYR A 386 -11.68 14.42 -21.62
CA TYR A 386 -10.92 15.61 -22.01
C TYR A 386 -9.93 16.06 -20.92
N SER A 387 -8.94 16.87 -21.30
CA SER A 387 -7.95 17.51 -20.42
C SER A 387 -7.63 18.92 -20.94
N PRO A 388 -7.18 19.88 -20.10
CA PRO A 388 -6.33 20.96 -20.60
C PRO A 388 -5.10 20.39 -21.33
N SER A 389 -4.55 21.15 -22.28
CA SER A 389 -3.25 20.83 -22.92
C SER A 389 -2.08 21.61 -22.28
N ASP A 390 -2.39 22.67 -21.53
CA ASP A 390 -1.43 23.45 -20.74
C ASP A 390 -2.03 23.71 -19.36
N ILE A 391 -1.33 23.35 -18.28
CA ILE A 391 -1.82 23.49 -16.89
C ILE A 391 -1.46 24.84 -16.24
N ARG A 392 -0.72 25.72 -16.94
CA ARG A 392 -0.21 26.97 -16.35
C ARG A 392 -1.34 27.96 -16.02
N GLY A 393 -1.17 28.68 -14.91
CA GLY A 393 -2.07 29.75 -14.47
C GLY A 393 -3.46 29.26 -14.04
N LYS A 394 -4.37 29.08 -15.01
CA LYS A 394 -5.74 28.57 -14.80
C LYS A 394 -6.04 27.30 -15.62
N GLY A 395 -5.07 26.82 -16.41
CA GLY A 395 -5.28 25.83 -17.44
C GLY A 395 -5.83 26.44 -18.74
N SER A 396 -5.31 25.99 -19.88
CA SER A 396 -5.71 26.43 -21.22
C SER A 396 -5.57 25.31 -22.26
N GLY A 397 -6.20 25.52 -23.41
CA GLY A 397 -6.25 24.53 -24.48
C GLY A 397 -7.09 23.31 -24.11
N CYS A 398 -6.97 22.28 -24.95
CA CYS A 398 -7.87 21.13 -24.95
C CYS A 398 -7.20 19.92 -25.61
N VAL A 399 -7.31 18.77 -24.95
CA VAL A 399 -7.10 17.44 -25.53
C VAL A 399 -8.39 16.65 -25.33
N MET A 400 -8.93 16.00 -26.36
CA MET A 400 -10.13 15.17 -26.29
C MET A 400 -9.87 13.78 -26.90
N TRP A 401 -10.14 12.74 -26.12
CA TRP A 401 -10.00 11.34 -26.52
C TRP A 401 -11.31 10.80 -27.07
N ASN A 402 -11.28 10.26 -28.30
CA ASN A 402 -12.41 9.56 -28.92
C ASN A 402 -12.23 8.02 -28.96
N THR A 403 -11.10 7.54 -28.45
CA THR A 403 -10.66 6.14 -28.40
C THR A 403 -10.60 5.66 -26.94
N ALA A 404 -10.43 4.36 -26.73
CA ALA A 404 -10.31 3.78 -25.39
C ALA A 404 -9.12 4.39 -24.64
N LEU A 405 -9.31 4.71 -23.35
CA LEU A 405 -8.29 5.35 -22.53
C LEU A 405 -7.32 4.27 -22.03
N VAL A 406 -6.05 4.36 -22.41
CA VAL A 406 -4.99 3.38 -22.09
C VAL A 406 -3.78 4.14 -21.54
N ASP A 407 -2.98 3.49 -20.71
CA ASP A 407 -1.73 4.02 -20.14
C ASP A 407 -1.91 5.17 -19.13
N ILE A 408 -2.96 5.07 -18.29
CA ILE A 408 -3.15 5.97 -17.14
C ILE A 408 -2.37 5.41 -15.94
N LYS A 409 -1.52 6.24 -15.34
CA LYS A 409 -0.79 5.97 -14.09
C LYS A 409 -1.11 7.04 -13.05
N ASP A 410 -1.23 6.66 -11.79
CA ASP A 410 -1.34 7.54 -10.62
C ASP A 410 0.03 8.12 -10.30
N VAL A 411 0.13 9.45 -10.23
CA VAL A 411 1.37 10.21 -10.11
C VAL A 411 1.24 11.09 -8.88
N ASN A 412 1.78 10.62 -7.75
CA ASN A 412 1.75 11.35 -6.48
C ASN A 412 2.35 12.76 -6.64
N GLY A 413 1.63 13.78 -6.17
CA GLY A 413 2.00 15.19 -6.35
C GLY A 413 1.81 15.76 -7.78
N GLY A 414 1.39 14.94 -8.75
CA GLY A 414 1.14 15.36 -10.12
C GLY A 414 0.02 16.40 -10.25
N LEU A 415 0.10 17.24 -11.28
CA LEU A 415 -0.82 18.37 -11.47
C LEU A 415 -1.85 18.18 -12.60
N ASP A 416 -1.68 17.17 -13.44
CA ASP A 416 -2.55 16.90 -14.60
C ASP A 416 -3.95 16.38 -14.19
N ILE A 417 -4.97 16.71 -14.98
CA ILE A 417 -6.40 16.47 -14.63
C ILE A 417 -7.21 15.93 -15.82
N LEU A 418 -7.44 14.62 -15.82
CA LEU A 418 -8.29 13.93 -16.78
C LEU A 418 -9.77 14.01 -16.38
N HIS A 419 -10.62 14.49 -17.28
CA HIS A 419 -12.06 14.59 -17.08
C HIS A 419 -12.77 13.48 -17.87
N VAL A 420 -13.19 12.41 -17.18
CA VAL A 420 -13.72 11.18 -17.81
C VAL A 420 -15.24 11.25 -17.93
N LYS A 421 -15.78 10.97 -19.13
CA LYS A 421 -17.22 11.03 -19.44
C LYS A 421 -17.93 9.79 -18.90
N VAL A 422 -19.01 10.00 -18.14
CA VAL A 422 -19.84 8.96 -17.53
C VAL A 422 -21.32 9.37 -17.54
N SER A 423 -22.24 8.42 -17.32
CA SER A 423 -23.64 8.72 -17.05
C SER A 423 -23.78 9.58 -15.79
N LYS A 424 -24.77 10.49 -15.74
CA LYS A 424 -25.09 11.28 -14.54
C LYS A 424 -25.52 10.42 -13.34
N SER A 425 -25.92 9.16 -13.54
CA SER A 425 -26.11 8.19 -12.44
C SER A 425 -24.84 8.03 -11.60
N GLU A 426 -23.67 7.96 -12.26
CA GLU A 426 -22.37 7.73 -11.62
C GLU A 426 -21.84 8.97 -10.86
N LEU A 427 -22.44 10.14 -11.09
CA LEU A 427 -21.97 11.44 -10.57
C LEU A 427 -22.67 11.90 -9.29
N GLY A 428 -23.81 11.29 -8.95
CA GLY A 428 -24.64 11.68 -7.80
C GLY A 428 -25.43 12.98 -8.01
N THR A 429 -26.55 13.13 -7.29
CA THR A 429 -27.42 14.31 -7.41
C THR A 429 -26.89 15.49 -6.59
N SER A 430 -26.36 16.53 -7.27
CA SER A 430 -25.80 17.71 -6.61
C SER A 430 -26.75 18.37 -5.59
N ASN A 431 -26.26 18.54 -4.36
CA ASN A 431 -27.00 19.09 -3.22
C ASN A 431 -27.58 20.51 -3.40
N LYS A 432 -27.26 21.22 -4.49
CA LYS A 432 -27.78 22.57 -4.80
C LYS A 432 -29.31 22.64 -4.84
N ARG A 433 -30.00 21.57 -5.27
CA ARG A 433 -31.48 21.54 -5.31
C ARG A 433 -32.10 21.39 -3.90
N LYS A 434 -31.46 20.62 -3.01
CA LYS A 434 -31.82 20.59 -1.57
C LYS A 434 -31.57 21.97 -0.94
N LEU A 435 -30.42 22.59 -1.20
CA LEU A 435 -30.08 23.91 -0.63
C LEU A 435 -31.07 25.02 -1.02
N ALA A 436 -31.53 25.05 -2.28
CA ALA A 436 -32.56 26.00 -2.72
C ALA A 436 -33.90 25.81 -1.99
N ILE A 437 -34.32 24.55 -1.76
CA ILE A 437 -35.53 24.22 -1.00
C ILE A 437 -35.34 24.62 0.48
N ILE A 438 -34.19 24.33 1.07
CA ILE A 438 -33.85 24.68 2.46
C ILE A 438 -33.84 26.21 2.67
N ILE A 439 -33.31 26.99 1.73
CA ILE A 439 -33.38 28.46 1.78
C ILE A 439 -34.84 28.93 1.66
N GLY A 440 -35.64 28.29 0.81
CA GLY A 440 -37.08 28.56 0.69
C GLY A 440 -37.87 28.28 1.98
N THR A 441 -37.62 27.14 2.64
CA THR A 441 -38.28 26.81 3.91
C THR A 441 -37.79 27.69 5.06
N ILE A 442 -36.48 27.95 5.18
CA ILE A 442 -35.94 28.85 6.21
C ILE A 442 -36.48 30.28 6.05
N THR A 443 -36.53 30.84 4.84
CA THR A 443 -37.09 32.18 4.62
C THR A 443 -38.60 32.23 4.94
N SER A 444 -39.36 31.20 4.57
CA SER A 444 -40.77 31.06 4.95
C SER A 444 -40.98 30.96 6.47
N ILE A 445 -40.17 30.15 7.16
CA ILE A 445 -40.23 29.98 8.63
C ILE A 445 -39.84 31.27 9.33
N VAL A 446 -38.79 31.98 8.90
CA VAL A 446 -38.39 33.27 9.48
C VAL A 446 -39.48 34.33 9.30
N ILE A 447 -40.11 34.40 8.13
CA ILE A 447 -41.26 35.29 7.91
C ILE A 447 -42.45 34.91 8.81
N SER A 448 -42.75 33.62 8.94
CA SER A 448 -43.81 33.10 9.82
C SER A 448 -43.55 33.44 11.29
N VAL A 449 -42.34 33.23 11.78
CA VAL A 449 -41.92 33.57 13.15
C VAL A 449 -41.94 35.08 13.36
N LEU A 450 -41.52 35.89 12.39
CA LEU A 450 -41.63 37.36 12.48
C LEU A 450 -43.09 37.81 12.55
N ILE A 451 -44.00 37.21 11.78
CA ILE A 451 -45.45 37.48 11.85
C ILE A 451 -46.02 37.05 13.20
N ILE A 452 -45.66 35.87 13.71
CA ILE A 452 -46.08 35.36 15.03
C ILE A 452 -45.54 36.25 16.16
N CYS A 453 -44.30 36.73 16.07
CA CYS A 453 -43.71 37.68 17.01
C CYS A 453 -44.37 39.06 16.93
N LEU A 454 -44.73 39.55 15.74
CA LEU A 454 -45.46 40.80 15.56
C LEU A 454 -46.88 40.69 16.12
N PHE A 455 -47.58 39.60 15.81
CA PHE A 455 -48.91 39.30 16.32
C PHE A 455 -48.89 39.09 17.85
N GLY A 456 -47.90 38.37 18.37
CA GLY A 456 -47.62 38.21 19.80
C GLY A 456 -47.32 39.55 20.49
N TYR A 457 -46.58 40.46 19.84
CA TYR A 457 -46.34 41.81 20.34
C TYR A 457 -47.62 42.66 20.35
N LEU A 458 -48.46 42.56 19.33
CA LEU A 458 -49.77 43.23 19.24
C LEU A 458 -50.77 42.66 20.27
N LEU A 459 -50.79 41.34 20.47
CA LEU A 459 -51.56 40.68 21.52
C LEU A 459 -51.03 41.05 22.92
N LYS A 460 -49.71 41.15 23.12
CA LYS A 460 -49.12 41.64 24.37
C LYS A 460 -49.47 43.11 24.62
N ARG A 461 -49.52 43.96 23.59
CA ARG A 461 -50.06 45.33 23.67
C ARG A 461 -51.57 45.38 24.01
N LYS A 462 -52.39 44.44 23.52
CA LYS A 462 -53.80 44.31 23.93
C LYS A 462 -53.96 43.80 25.36
N LYS A 463 -53.21 42.75 25.73
CA LYS A 463 -53.28 42.10 27.07
C LYS A 463 -52.72 42.98 28.19
N MET A 464 -51.79 43.89 27.88
CA MET A 464 -51.34 44.97 28.78
C MET A 464 -52.32 46.16 28.90
N ARG A 465 -53.57 46.03 28.41
CA ARG A 465 -54.63 47.06 28.55
C ARG A 465 -55.97 46.55 29.08
N SER A 466 -56.11 45.27 29.44
CA SER A 466 -57.36 44.73 29.99
C SER A 466 -57.12 43.55 30.93
N ALA A 467 -56.72 43.86 32.18
CA ALA A 467 -56.63 42.91 33.30
C ALA A 467 -56.53 43.67 34.65
N LYS A 468 -57.54 44.46 34.99
CA LYS A 468 -57.82 44.90 36.37
C LYS A 468 -59.25 44.43 36.70
N GLN A 469 -59.45 43.99 37.94
CA GLN A 469 -60.69 43.43 38.51
C GLN A 469 -61.08 41.97 38.14
N ASP A 470 -60.88 41.12 39.15
CA ASP A 470 -61.92 40.35 39.90
C ASP A 470 -62.43 38.96 39.46
N LYS A 471 -62.26 38.02 40.40
CA LYS A 471 -63.21 37.00 40.96
C LYS A 471 -63.88 35.91 40.10
N THR A 472 -63.46 34.67 40.41
CA THR A 472 -64.25 33.63 41.11
C THR A 472 -65.35 32.81 40.39
N GLU A 473 -65.05 31.50 40.26
CA GLU A 473 -65.91 30.28 40.27
C GLU A 473 -66.90 29.88 39.14
N LYS A 474 -66.62 28.67 38.62
CA LYS A 474 -67.50 27.48 38.41
C LYS A 474 -68.51 27.40 37.26
N SER A 475 -68.78 26.13 36.92
CA SER A 475 -69.85 25.57 36.08
C SER A 475 -69.74 25.80 34.57
N LEU A 476 -70.32 24.96 33.69
CA LEU A 476 -70.56 23.50 33.69
C LEU A 476 -70.99 23.12 32.26
N ALA A 477 -70.56 21.95 31.75
CA ALA A 477 -71.07 21.31 30.52
C ALA A 477 -70.91 22.10 29.19
N GLN A 478 -71.21 21.57 27.99
CA GLN A 478 -70.91 20.27 27.34
C GLN A 478 -71.59 20.29 25.95
N ASN A 479 -70.86 19.99 24.87
CA ASN A 479 -71.38 19.67 23.52
C ASN A 479 -72.21 20.81 22.83
N ASP A 480 -72.55 20.80 21.53
CA ASP A 480 -72.25 19.95 20.34
C ASP A 480 -72.25 20.91 19.10
N SER A 481 -72.09 20.62 17.80
CA SER A 481 -71.96 19.44 16.90
C SER A 481 -71.51 19.99 15.51
N PHE A 482 -71.20 19.26 14.43
CA PHE A 482 -70.61 17.93 14.11
C PHE A 482 -70.45 17.85 12.56
N LYS A 483 -69.73 16.83 12.04
CA LYS A 483 -69.40 16.47 10.62
C LYS A 483 -68.13 17.10 10.06
N GLY A 484 -67.23 16.39 9.39
CA GLY A 484 -67.06 14.96 9.02
C GLY A 484 -65.81 14.89 8.10
N THR A 485 -65.04 13.81 7.90
CA THR A 485 -65.26 12.35 7.84
C THR A 485 -63.94 11.62 8.22
N ASP A 486 -63.90 10.67 9.14
CA ASP A 486 -64.11 9.20 9.00
C ASP A 486 -62.84 8.37 8.70
N LEU A 487 -62.52 7.49 9.65
CA LEU A 487 -61.68 6.29 9.59
C LEU A 487 -62.33 5.27 10.54
N PRO A 488 -62.31 3.95 10.28
CA PRO A 488 -63.15 3.00 10.99
C PRO A 488 -62.71 2.77 12.44
N LEU A 489 -63.70 2.67 13.33
CA LEU A 489 -63.55 2.26 14.74
C LEU A 489 -64.21 0.89 14.91
N PHE A 490 -63.54 -0.05 15.58
CA PHE A 490 -64.13 -1.31 16.02
C PHE A 490 -64.94 -1.09 17.30
N ASP A 491 -66.01 -1.86 17.49
CA ASP A 491 -66.80 -1.79 18.72
C ASP A 491 -66.14 -2.54 19.89
N MET A 492 -66.62 -2.24 21.11
CA MET A 492 -66.07 -2.80 22.34
C MET A 492 -66.33 -4.30 22.50
N GLU A 493 -67.35 -4.86 21.85
CA GLU A 493 -67.67 -6.29 21.93
C GLU A 493 -66.69 -7.11 21.07
N THR A 494 -66.38 -6.60 19.87
CA THR A 494 -65.30 -7.07 19.00
C THR A 494 -63.94 -7.01 19.72
N ILE A 495 -63.65 -5.89 20.42
CA ILE A 495 -62.40 -5.75 21.19
C ILE A 495 -62.35 -6.75 22.35
N LEU A 496 -63.42 -6.89 23.14
CA LEU A 496 -63.50 -7.87 24.23
C LEU A 496 -63.34 -9.31 23.73
N GLN A 497 -63.92 -9.66 22.58
CA GLN A 497 -63.80 -10.99 22.01
C GLN A 497 -62.39 -11.26 21.44
N ALA A 498 -61.72 -10.24 20.89
CA ALA A 498 -60.35 -10.32 20.41
C ALA A 498 -59.28 -10.34 21.52
N THR A 499 -59.56 -9.75 22.69
CA THR A 499 -58.64 -9.74 23.85
C THR A 499 -58.94 -10.83 24.88
N ASP A 500 -59.85 -11.77 24.58
CA ASP A 500 -60.35 -12.78 25.54
C ASP A 500 -60.79 -12.15 26.87
N ASN A 501 -61.73 -11.19 26.78
CA ASN A 501 -62.26 -10.40 27.91
C ASN A 501 -61.17 -9.66 28.71
N PHE A 502 -60.14 -9.15 28.02
CA PHE A 502 -58.90 -8.62 28.59
C PHE A 502 -58.19 -9.59 29.55
N SER A 503 -58.12 -10.87 29.17
CA SER A 503 -57.22 -11.83 29.81
C SER A 503 -55.79 -11.30 29.82
N ILE A 504 -55.07 -11.52 30.94
CA ILE A 504 -53.68 -11.08 31.15
C ILE A 504 -52.70 -11.57 30.06
N THR A 505 -53.05 -12.61 29.30
CA THR A 505 -52.25 -13.07 28.16
C THR A 505 -52.38 -12.20 26.90
N ASN A 506 -53.41 -11.35 26.83
CA ASN A 506 -53.86 -10.64 25.62
C ASN A 506 -54.00 -9.10 25.81
N GLU A 507 -53.39 -8.51 26.84
CA GLU A 507 -53.45 -7.06 27.07
C GLU A 507 -52.67 -6.24 26.01
N VAL A 508 -53.41 -5.49 25.18
CA VAL A 508 -52.83 -4.58 24.19
C VAL A 508 -52.36 -3.30 24.86
N GLY A 509 -51.06 -3.23 25.16
CA GLY A 509 -50.38 -2.05 25.71
C GLY A 509 -49.42 -2.35 26.87
N GLN A 510 -49.57 -3.49 27.55
CA GLN A 510 -48.63 -3.98 28.58
C GLN A 510 -48.21 -5.46 28.36
N GLY A 511 -48.15 -5.91 27.10
CA GLY A 511 -47.83 -7.30 26.71
C GLY A 511 -46.50 -7.51 25.97
N GLY A 512 -45.60 -6.53 26.00
CA GLY A 512 -44.37 -6.48 25.18
C GLY A 512 -43.20 -7.35 25.66
N PHE A 513 -43.41 -8.62 25.99
CA PHE A 513 -42.30 -9.55 26.22
C PHE A 513 -41.47 -9.69 24.93
N GLY A 514 -40.27 -9.10 24.93
CA GLY A 514 -39.36 -9.12 23.78
C GLY A 514 -39.03 -10.54 23.32
N ILE A 515 -38.68 -10.69 22.03
CA ILE A 515 -38.48 -12.01 21.40
C ILE A 515 -37.49 -12.90 22.16
N VAL A 516 -36.46 -12.32 22.78
CA VAL A 516 -35.50 -13.01 23.66
C VAL A 516 -36.16 -13.62 24.90
N TYR A 517 -37.13 -12.94 25.54
CA TYR A 517 -37.87 -13.50 26.68
C TYR A 517 -38.80 -14.64 26.25
N LYS A 518 -39.48 -14.50 25.09
CA LYS A 518 -40.32 -15.58 24.56
C LYS A 518 -39.49 -16.81 24.18
N ALA A 519 -38.34 -16.61 23.54
CA ALA A 519 -37.38 -17.66 23.23
C ALA A 519 -36.83 -18.32 24.51
N TRP A 520 -36.44 -17.53 25.52
CA TRP A 520 -35.96 -18.05 26.81
C TRP A 520 -37.03 -18.86 27.55
N LYS A 521 -38.27 -18.37 27.58
CA LYS A 521 -39.38 -19.10 28.21
C LYS A 521 -39.67 -20.43 27.48
N PHE A 522 -39.74 -20.43 26.15
CA PHE A 522 -39.92 -21.67 25.40
C PHE A 522 -38.69 -22.59 25.43
N TRP A 523 -37.51 -22.07 25.78
CA TRP A 523 -36.32 -22.87 26.10
C TRP A 523 -36.43 -23.56 27.46
N GLU A 524 -36.84 -22.83 28.52
CA GLU A 524 -37.12 -23.39 29.85
C GLU A 524 -38.29 -24.40 29.85
N GLU A 525 -39.24 -24.27 28.93
CA GLU A 525 -40.38 -25.19 28.76
C GLU A 525 -40.11 -26.37 27.79
N GLU A 526 -38.86 -26.56 27.34
CA GLU A 526 -38.45 -27.56 26.31
C GLU A 526 -39.28 -27.52 25.00
N ASN A 527 -39.89 -26.36 24.70
CA ASN A 527 -40.90 -26.18 23.66
C ASN A 527 -40.48 -25.14 22.60
N ILE A 528 -39.18 -25.05 22.32
CA ILE A 528 -38.57 -23.97 21.51
C ILE A 528 -39.17 -23.85 20.09
N LEU A 529 -39.72 -24.94 19.56
CA LEU A 529 -40.38 -24.99 18.25
C LEU A 529 -41.66 -24.13 18.17
N LYS A 530 -42.29 -23.76 19.31
CA LYS A 530 -43.39 -22.78 19.35
C LYS A 530 -42.98 -21.34 19.01
N LEU A 531 -41.68 -21.09 18.83
CA LEU A 531 -41.19 -19.82 18.29
C LEU A 531 -41.23 -19.77 16.75
N LEU A 532 -41.49 -20.90 16.08
CA LEU A 532 -41.55 -21.01 14.63
C LEU A 532 -43.00 -20.83 14.12
N ASP A 533 -43.12 -20.33 12.88
CA ASP A 533 -44.41 -20.17 12.21
C ASP A 533 -44.96 -21.55 11.76
N GLU A 534 -46.29 -21.72 11.82
CA GLU A 534 -46.97 -22.97 11.47
C GLU A 534 -46.85 -23.30 9.96
N ALA A 535 -46.49 -22.33 9.12
CA ALA A 535 -46.21 -22.51 7.70
C ALA A 535 -44.86 -23.21 7.39
N VAL A 536 -44.02 -23.54 8.38
CA VAL A 536 -42.66 -24.10 8.18
C VAL A 536 -42.69 -25.64 8.04
N GLU A 537 -43.34 -26.15 7.00
CA GLU A 537 -43.45 -27.60 6.72
C GLU A 537 -42.16 -28.24 6.16
N SER A 538 -41.08 -28.32 6.96
CA SER A 538 -40.06 -29.37 6.76
C SER A 538 -39.25 -29.69 8.02
N SER A 539 -39.03 -30.98 8.28
CA SER A 539 -38.35 -31.48 9.48
C SER A 539 -36.82 -31.26 9.50
N VAL A 540 -36.23 -30.82 8.38
CA VAL A 540 -34.79 -30.49 8.28
C VAL A 540 -34.56 -29.04 8.69
N LEU A 541 -35.43 -28.14 8.24
CA LEU A 541 -35.35 -26.71 8.56
C LEU A 541 -35.63 -26.44 10.05
N THR A 542 -36.45 -27.26 10.72
CA THR A 542 -36.69 -27.16 12.16
C THR A 542 -35.44 -27.40 13.02
N THR A 543 -34.51 -28.26 12.60
CA THR A 543 -33.26 -28.51 13.33
C THR A 543 -32.28 -27.34 13.19
N GLU A 544 -32.14 -26.78 11.99
CA GLU A 544 -31.29 -25.60 11.73
C GLU A 544 -31.82 -24.37 12.47
N LEU A 545 -33.14 -24.12 12.43
CA LEU A 545 -33.76 -23.00 13.14
C LEU A 545 -33.65 -23.14 14.66
N SER A 546 -33.81 -24.35 15.21
CA SER A 546 -33.59 -24.62 16.64
C SER A 546 -32.13 -24.33 17.04
N ARG A 547 -31.16 -24.74 16.22
CA ARG A 547 -29.72 -24.44 16.41
C ARG A 547 -29.46 -22.93 16.42
N CYS A 548 -30.03 -22.19 15.46
CA CYS A 548 -29.93 -20.73 15.40
C CYS A 548 -30.53 -20.03 16.63
N ILE A 549 -31.65 -20.51 17.17
CA ILE A 549 -32.26 -19.96 18.39
C ILE A 549 -31.37 -20.24 19.62
N HIS A 550 -30.81 -21.45 19.74
CA HIS A 550 -29.88 -21.82 20.82
C HIS A 550 -28.62 -20.92 20.81
N VAL A 551 -27.97 -20.74 19.66
CA VAL A 551 -26.83 -19.81 19.52
C VAL A 551 -27.25 -18.37 19.81
N GLY A 552 -28.45 -17.96 19.37
CA GLY A 552 -29.02 -16.65 19.68
C GLY A 552 -29.14 -16.40 21.19
N LEU A 553 -29.62 -17.37 21.97
CA LEU A 553 -29.72 -17.28 23.43
C LEU A 553 -28.33 -17.20 24.10
N LEU A 554 -27.33 -17.93 23.62
CA LEU A 554 -25.94 -17.82 24.10
C LEU A 554 -25.36 -16.40 23.91
N CYS A 555 -25.72 -15.71 22.82
CA CYS A 555 -25.23 -14.36 22.53
C CYS A 555 -25.81 -13.25 23.45
N VAL A 556 -26.95 -13.50 24.12
CA VAL A 556 -27.70 -12.48 24.89
C VAL A 556 -27.75 -12.73 26.40
N GLN A 557 -26.90 -13.65 26.90
CA GLN A 557 -26.72 -13.97 28.32
C GLN A 557 -26.41 -12.72 29.17
N GLU A 558 -26.84 -12.71 30.43
CA GLU A 558 -26.73 -11.56 31.33
C GLU A 558 -25.28 -11.08 31.53
N CYS A 559 -24.37 -11.98 31.94
CA CYS A 559 -22.94 -11.69 32.05
C CYS A 559 -22.27 -11.56 30.66
N PRO A 560 -21.53 -10.47 30.36
CA PRO A 560 -20.77 -10.34 29.13
C PRO A 560 -19.73 -11.44 28.91
N ASN A 561 -19.10 -11.91 30.00
CA ASN A 561 -18.05 -12.94 29.96
C ASN A 561 -18.58 -14.36 29.66
N ASP A 562 -19.90 -14.58 29.78
CA ASP A 562 -20.53 -15.86 29.45
C ASP A 562 -20.91 -15.96 27.97
N ARG A 563 -20.88 -14.84 27.24
CA ARG A 563 -21.27 -14.78 25.82
C ARG A 563 -20.13 -15.35 24.95
N PRO A 564 -20.41 -16.18 23.93
CA PRO A 564 -19.41 -16.62 22.98
C PRO A 564 -18.84 -15.43 22.20
N SER A 565 -17.55 -15.51 21.83
CA SER A 565 -16.96 -14.58 20.88
C SER A 565 -17.62 -14.74 19.51
N MET A 566 -17.57 -13.71 18.66
CA MET A 566 -18.15 -13.80 17.30
C MET A 566 -17.51 -14.90 16.43
N SER A 567 -16.25 -15.28 16.70
CA SER A 567 -15.62 -16.45 16.06
C SER A 567 -16.22 -17.78 16.54
N SER A 568 -16.51 -17.92 17.85
CA SER A 568 -17.25 -19.07 18.36
C SER A 568 -18.68 -19.12 17.82
N VAL A 569 -19.38 -17.97 17.73
CA VAL A 569 -20.73 -17.88 17.12
C VAL A 569 -20.72 -18.36 15.67
N PHE A 570 -19.73 -17.93 14.88
CA PHE A 570 -19.56 -18.40 13.49
C PHE A 570 -19.35 -19.92 13.44
N MET A 571 -18.45 -20.47 14.26
CA MET A 571 -18.22 -21.93 14.33
C MET A 571 -19.46 -22.73 14.78
N MET A 572 -20.28 -22.17 15.69
CA MET A 572 -21.50 -22.80 16.18
C MET A 572 -22.62 -22.86 15.12
N LEU A 573 -22.65 -21.88 14.20
CA LEU A 573 -23.63 -21.78 13.11
C LEU A 573 -23.17 -22.47 11.81
N SER A 574 -21.86 -22.59 11.57
CA SER A 574 -21.29 -23.11 10.32
C SER A 574 -20.83 -24.57 10.38
N SER A 575 -21.10 -25.28 11.47
CA SER A 575 -20.70 -26.69 11.65
C SER A 575 -21.76 -27.47 12.42
N ASP A 576 -22.29 -28.53 11.80
CA ASP A 576 -23.36 -29.36 12.36
C ASP A 576 -22.93 -30.15 13.61
N ASN A 577 -21.64 -30.50 13.70
CA ASN A 577 -21.11 -31.47 14.67
C ASN A 577 -20.62 -30.84 15.98
N VAL A 578 -20.84 -29.54 16.22
CA VAL A 578 -20.48 -28.89 17.49
C VAL A 578 -21.62 -29.05 18.50
N GLU A 579 -21.35 -29.67 19.66
CA GLU A 579 -22.26 -29.62 20.81
C GLU A 579 -22.31 -28.20 21.38
N LEU A 580 -23.52 -27.67 21.57
CA LEU A 580 -23.74 -26.30 22.06
C LEU A 580 -23.97 -26.31 23.58
N PRO A 581 -23.27 -25.48 24.37
CA PRO A 581 -23.48 -25.41 25.82
C PRO A 581 -24.88 -24.87 26.14
N ALA A 582 -25.46 -25.28 27.28
CA ALA A 582 -26.75 -24.75 27.73
C ALA A 582 -26.63 -23.24 28.03
N PRO A 583 -27.48 -22.37 27.45
CA PRO A 583 -27.43 -20.95 27.70
C PRO A 583 -27.88 -20.62 29.13
N LYS A 584 -27.21 -19.65 29.75
CA LYS A 584 -27.63 -19.03 31.01
C LYS A 584 -28.69 -17.96 30.74
N LYS A 585 -29.32 -17.47 31.81
CA LYS A 585 -30.38 -16.46 31.77
C LYS A 585 -29.93 -15.19 31.02
N PRO A 586 -30.76 -14.65 30.10
CA PRO A 586 -30.46 -13.43 29.36
C PRO A 586 -30.81 -12.16 30.15
N LEU A 587 -30.24 -11.03 29.73
CA LEU A 587 -30.46 -9.73 30.38
C LEU A 587 -31.91 -9.23 30.17
N ILE A 588 -32.74 -9.34 31.21
CA ILE A 588 -34.15 -8.89 31.17
C ILE A 588 -34.27 -7.50 31.83
N CYS A 589 -34.37 -6.46 31.01
CA CYS A 589 -34.58 -5.10 31.51
C CYS A 589 -36.02 -4.91 32.01
N ARG A 590 -36.21 -4.83 33.33
CA ARG A 590 -37.51 -4.59 33.98
C ARG A 590 -37.65 -3.11 34.34
N SER A 591 -38.69 -2.44 33.84
CA SER A 591 -38.98 -1.05 34.19
C SER A 591 -39.28 -0.88 35.70
N ILE A 592 -38.86 0.26 36.24
CA ILE A 592 -38.58 0.45 37.68
C ILE A 592 -39.84 0.61 38.54
N GLY A 593 -39.87 -0.01 39.73
CA GLY A 593 -40.90 0.25 40.75
C GLY A 593 -40.71 -0.38 42.14
N VAL A 594 -40.27 0.44 43.10
CA VAL A 594 -40.51 0.31 44.58
C VAL A 594 -39.68 -0.72 45.39
N PHE A 595 -39.51 -0.40 46.68
CA PHE A 595 -38.60 -0.98 47.68
C PHE A 595 -39.05 -2.33 48.30
N ALA A 596 -38.07 -3.12 48.73
CA ALA A 596 -38.09 -3.96 49.94
C ALA A 596 -36.65 -4.05 50.51
N THR A 597 -36.46 -4.47 51.77
CA THR A 597 -35.20 -4.31 52.51
C THR A 597 -34.54 -5.62 52.96
N ASP A 598 -33.28 -5.46 53.40
CA ASP A 598 -32.55 -6.24 54.42
C ASP A 598 -31.83 -7.56 54.12
N SER A 599 -30.65 -7.62 54.76
CA SER A 599 -29.92 -8.79 55.26
C SER A 599 -29.09 -9.66 54.29
N ASN A 600 -27.76 -9.63 54.54
CA ASN A 600 -26.88 -10.75 54.92
C ASN A 600 -26.84 -12.03 54.05
N PHE A 601 -25.70 -12.68 53.81
CA PHE A 601 -24.46 -12.72 54.62
C PHE A 601 -23.21 -13.03 53.76
N TYR A 602 -22.07 -13.25 54.41
CA TYR A 602 -20.78 -13.71 53.84
C TYR A 602 -20.88 -15.22 53.39
N GLU A 603 -19.89 -15.91 52.79
CA GLU A 603 -18.43 -15.83 52.97
C GLU A 603 -17.62 -16.59 51.86
N TYR A 604 -16.29 -16.63 52.03
CA TYR A 604 -15.31 -17.60 51.48
C TYR A 604 -15.70 -19.08 51.80
N ASP A 605 -15.02 -20.16 51.39
CA ASP A 605 -13.61 -20.35 50.98
C ASP A 605 -13.42 -21.54 49.98
N SER A 606 -12.21 -22.07 49.94
CA SER A 606 -11.60 -22.99 48.97
C SER A 606 -11.19 -24.35 49.60
N ILE A 607 -10.26 -25.06 48.93
CA ILE A 607 -9.52 -26.28 49.36
C ILE A 607 -10.14 -27.65 48.93
N SER A 608 -9.24 -28.61 48.71
CA SER A 608 -9.42 -29.91 48.04
C SER A 608 -9.25 -31.12 48.98
N VAL A 609 -9.59 -32.32 48.51
CA VAL A 609 -8.70 -33.51 48.37
C VAL A 609 -9.49 -34.78 47.98
N ASP A 610 -8.89 -35.56 47.07
CA ASP A 610 -9.12 -36.94 46.60
C ASP A 610 -10.10 -37.89 47.30
N GLN A 611 -10.76 -38.76 46.50
CA GLN A 611 -10.40 -40.20 46.44
C GLN A 611 -11.05 -40.98 45.27
N LEU A 612 -10.39 -42.08 44.84
CA LEU A 612 -10.90 -43.01 43.81
C LEU A 612 -11.75 -44.14 44.42
N THR A 613 -12.69 -44.67 43.64
CA THR A 613 -13.06 -46.10 43.68
C THR A 613 -13.50 -46.59 42.30
N ILE A 614 -13.21 -47.85 41.96
CA ILE A 614 -13.53 -48.49 40.66
C ILE A 614 -14.64 -49.53 40.85
N THR A 615 -15.60 -49.61 39.92
CA THR A 615 -16.38 -50.84 39.66
C THR A 615 -16.89 -50.94 38.21
N LYS A 616 -17.22 -52.15 37.75
CA LYS A 616 -17.66 -52.47 36.36
C LYS A 616 -18.71 -53.62 36.37
N PRO A 617 -19.32 -54.04 35.24
CA PRO A 617 -20.79 -53.98 35.06
C PRO A 617 -21.49 -55.37 35.02
N PRO A 618 -22.81 -55.43 34.69
CA PRO A 618 -23.30 -56.54 33.85
C PRO A 618 -24.42 -56.24 32.81
N LEU A 619 -24.10 -56.51 31.53
CA LEU A 619 -24.84 -57.31 30.51
C LEU A 619 -26.39 -57.23 30.24
N LYS A 620 -26.71 -56.77 29.02
CA LYS A 620 -27.55 -57.37 27.92
C LYS A 620 -29.01 -57.87 28.10
N LYS A 621 -29.91 -57.34 27.22
CA LYS A 621 -30.92 -57.99 26.31
C LYS A 621 -31.51 -56.88 25.39
N ILE A 622 -31.81 -56.94 24.08
CA ILE A 622 -32.14 -57.95 23.02
C ILE A 622 -33.65 -58.03 22.64
N SER A 623 -33.94 -58.03 21.31
CA SER A 623 -35.25 -58.15 20.60
C SER A 623 -36.01 -56.80 20.39
N ILE A 624 -36.85 -56.55 19.37
CA ILE A 624 -37.68 -57.40 18.46
C ILE A 624 -37.62 -56.94 16.96
N HIS A 625 -38.13 -57.75 16.02
CA HIS A 625 -38.25 -57.60 14.55
C HIS A 625 -39.54 -58.34 14.09
N PRO A 626 -40.13 -58.25 12.86
CA PRO A 626 -40.14 -57.24 11.76
C PRO A 626 -41.61 -56.78 11.43
N PRO A 627 -41.99 -56.26 10.22
CA PRO A 627 -42.29 -57.11 9.04
C PRO A 627 -41.89 -56.49 7.66
N THR A 628 -41.10 -57.14 6.80
CA THR A 628 -41.50 -58.03 5.68
C THR A 628 -42.77 -57.70 4.88
N ILE A 629 -42.67 -57.62 3.53
CA ILE A 629 -43.44 -58.34 2.46
C ILE A 629 -43.16 -57.73 1.06
N LYS A 630 -43.14 -58.40 -0.13
CA LYS A 630 -42.67 -59.73 -0.62
C LYS A 630 -42.64 -59.73 -2.20
N LYS A 631 -41.52 -60.09 -2.85
CA LYS A 631 -41.42 -60.83 -4.17
C LYS A 631 -41.85 -60.08 -5.49
N MET A 632 -41.48 -60.50 -6.73
CA MET A 632 -40.64 -61.62 -7.25
C MET A 632 -39.99 -61.40 -8.66
N TRP A 633 -38.96 -62.23 -8.93
CA TRP A 633 -38.33 -62.72 -10.19
C TRP A 633 -39.08 -62.62 -11.55
N ASN A 634 -38.40 -62.66 -12.72
CA ASN A 634 -37.58 -63.80 -13.20
C ASN A 634 -36.53 -63.52 -14.33
N LYS A 635 -35.73 -64.55 -14.66
CA LYS A 635 -34.51 -64.60 -15.51
C LYS A 635 -34.76 -64.61 -17.03
N THR A 636 -33.76 -64.16 -17.82
CA THR A 636 -33.11 -65.01 -18.86
C THR A 636 -31.74 -64.47 -19.36
N SER A 637 -30.99 -65.31 -20.10
CA SER A 637 -29.80 -64.98 -20.94
C SER A 637 -28.45 -64.62 -20.27
N PHE A 638 -28.01 -65.45 -19.32
CA PHE A 638 -26.59 -65.51 -18.90
C PHE A 638 -25.75 -66.28 -19.94
N LYS A 639 -25.12 -65.62 -20.94
CA LYS A 639 -24.04 -66.26 -21.75
C LYS A 639 -23.10 -65.40 -22.63
N GLN A 640 -23.13 -64.06 -22.59
CA GLN A 640 -22.30 -63.22 -23.50
C GLN A 640 -21.36 -62.18 -22.84
N PHE A 641 -21.20 -62.17 -21.50
CA PHE A 641 -20.43 -61.12 -20.80
C PHE A 641 -19.25 -61.61 -19.93
N VAL A 642 -18.89 -62.90 -19.99
CA VAL A 642 -17.87 -63.50 -19.11
C VAL A 642 -16.46 -63.53 -19.74
N THR A 643 -16.35 -63.40 -21.06
CA THR A 643 -15.07 -63.46 -21.79
C THR A 643 -14.31 -62.13 -21.90
N VAL A 644 -14.93 -60.99 -21.54
CA VAL A 644 -14.25 -59.67 -21.57
C VAL A 644 -13.62 -59.33 -20.20
N LEU A 645 -14.20 -59.78 -19.09
CA LEU A 645 -13.74 -59.43 -17.74
C LEU A 645 -12.46 -60.15 -17.28
N LEU A 646 -12.01 -61.17 -18.02
CA LEU A 646 -10.79 -61.95 -17.72
C LEU A 646 -9.57 -61.57 -18.60
N LEU A 647 -9.68 -60.51 -19.40
CA LEU A 647 -8.56 -59.93 -20.14
C LEU A 647 -8.13 -58.54 -19.64
N PHE A 648 -8.83 -57.98 -18.65
CA PHE A 648 -8.47 -56.71 -17.99
C PHE A 648 -7.65 -56.88 -16.70
N SER A 649 -7.19 -58.11 -16.41
CA SER A 649 -6.34 -58.46 -15.26
C SER A 649 -4.85 -58.56 -15.61
N LEU A 650 -4.43 -57.99 -16.75
CA LEU A 650 -3.03 -57.90 -17.19
C LEU A 650 -2.66 -56.48 -17.69
N LEU A 651 -3.31 -55.45 -17.15
CA LEU A 651 -2.72 -54.12 -17.09
C LEU A 651 -1.95 -54.00 -15.78
N LEU A 652 -0.67 -53.66 -15.88
CA LEU A 652 0.19 -53.38 -14.72
C LEU A 652 -0.24 -52.05 -14.10
N VAL A 653 -1.11 -52.11 -13.09
CA VAL A 653 -1.32 -50.98 -12.18
C VAL A 653 -0.07 -50.88 -11.31
N SER A 654 0.81 -49.95 -11.67
CA SER A 654 1.89 -49.50 -10.79
C SER A 654 1.25 -48.85 -9.56
N TYR A 655 1.20 -49.57 -8.44
CA TYR A 655 0.88 -48.96 -7.16
C TYR A 655 1.97 -47.94 -6.84
N SER A 656 1.61 -46.66 -6.81
CA SER A 656 2.47 -45.63 -6.22
C SER A 656 2.70 -45.98 -4.75
N LEU A 657 3.95 -45.83 -4.30
CA LEU A 657 4.33 -45.98 -2.91
C LEU A 657 4.64 -44.60 -2.36
N ASP A 658 3.91 -44.21 -1.33
CA ASP A 658 4.20 -43.07 -0.46
C ASP A 658 5.23 -43.42 0.62
N THR A 659 5.40 -44.73 0.87
CA THR A 659 6.09 -45.31 2.02
C THR A 659 7.13 -46.35 1.62
N THR A 660 8.28 -46.28 2.28
CA THR A 660 9.39 -47.23 2.12
C THR A 660 10.04 -47.54 3.46
N ASP A 661 10.21 -48.84 3.72
CA ASP A 661 10.79 -49.43 4.91
C ASP A 661 12.23 -49.93 4.64
N LYS A 662 12.89 -50.57 5.61
CA LYS A 662 14.26 -51.09 5.47
C LYS A 662 14.46 -52.17 4.41
N THR A 663 13.38 -52.83 3.97
CA THR A 663 13.43 -53.88 2.93
C THR A 663 13.41 -53.30 1.52
N LYS A 664 12.88 -52.09 1.36
CA LYS A 664 12.81 -51.35 0.10
C LYS A 664 13.95 -50.32 0.03
N LYS A 665 14.45 -50.11 -1.18
CA LYS A 665 15.47 -49.09 -1.48
C LYS A 665 15.11 -48.44 -2.80
N LEU A 666 15.34 -47.14 -2.92
CA LEU A 666 15.16 -46.38 -4.15
C LEU A 666 16.49 -46.38 -4.91
N VAL A 667 16.48 -46.81 -6.17
CA VAL A 667 17.65 -46.98 -7.03
C VAL A 667 17.33 -46.47 -8.45
N ASN A 668 18.28 -45.79 -9.10
CA ASN A 668 18.13 -45.23 -10.46
C ASN A 668 16.82 -44.43 -10.61
N ASP A 669 15.97 -44.79 -11.57
CA ASP A 669 14.74 -44.09 -11.98
C ASP A 669 13.53 -44.33 -11.04
N GLN A 670 13.73 -45.03 -9.91
CA GLN A 670 12.66 -45.28 -8.94
C GLN A 670 12.33 -44.02 -8.14
N THR A 671 11.04 -43.72 -8.05
CA THR A 671 10.50 -42.58 -7.31
C THR A 671 9.60 -43.02 -6.16
N LEU A 672 9.47 -42.15 -5.15
CA LEU A 672 8.44 -42.21 -4.11
C LEU A 672 7.43 -41.08 -4.40
N VAL A 673 6.13 -41.35 -4.29
CA VAL A 673 5.08 -40.43 -4.74
C VAL A 673 4.07 -40.22 -3.62
N SER A 674 3.71 -38.97 -3.34
CA SER A 674 2.79 -38.64 -2.24
C SER A 674 1.38 -39.20 -2.47
N SER A 675 0.61 -39.39 -1.40
CA SER A 675 -0.69 -40.08 -1.42
C SER A 675 -1.75 -39.50 -2.36
N GLN A 676 -1.67 -38.21 -2.68
CA GLN A 676 -2.53 -37.49 -3.64
C GLN A 676 -1.82 -37.13 -4.95
N ASP A 677 -0.69 -37.78 -5.26
CA ASP A 677 0.06 -37.60 -6.53
C ASP A 677 0.54 -36.15 -6.75
N GLN A 678 0.79 -35.41 -5.67
CA GLN A 678 1.20 -33.99 -5.71
C GLN A 678 2.71 -33.82 -5.77
N PHE A 679 3.45 -34.57 -4.95
CA PHE A 679 4.90 -34.50 -4.84
C PHE A 679 5.57 -35.82 -5.17
N VAL A 680 6.76 -35.74 -5.75
CA VAL A 680 7.58 -36.89 -6.17
C VAL A 680 9.00 -36.69 -5.64
N LEU A 681 9.54 -37.71 -4.98
CA LEU A 681 10.94 -37.83 -4.55
C LEU A 681 11.66 -38.78 -5.51
N GLY A 682 12.85 -38.41 -5.96
CA GLY A 682 13.69 -39.32 -6.75
C GLY A 682 15.09 -38.78 -7.04
N PHE A 683 15.82 -39.49 -7.89
CA PHE A 683 17.11 -39.05 -8.42
C PHE A 683 16.93 -38.15 -9.64
N PHE A 684 17.77 -37.12 -9.75
CA PHE A 684 17.89 -36.25 -10.93
C PHE A 684 19.35 -35.85 -11.15
N ASN A 685 19.67 -35.24 -12.30
CA ASN A 685 21.00 -34.72 -12.58
C ASN A 685 20.97 -33.25 -13.06
N ARG A 686 22.10 -32.55 -12.91
CA ARG A 686 22.25 -31.15 -13.33
C ARG A 686 23.73 -30.78 -13.56
N GLY A 687 23.96 -29.71 -14.33
CA GLY A 687 25.29 -29.14 -14.58
C GLY A 687 26.13 -29.87 -15.63
N THR A 688 27.33 -29.34 -15.88
CA THR A 688 28.30 -29.87 -16.86
C THR A 688 29.71 -29.90 -16.27
N PRO A 689 30.32 -31.07 -16.02
CA PRO A 689 29.76 -32.41 -16.16
C PRO A 689 28.54 -32.64 -15.25
N ALA A 690 27.68 -33.58 -15.64
CA ALA A 690 26.43 -33.87 -14.94
C ALA A 690 26.71 -34.47 -13.55
N LYS A 691 26.24 -33.77 -12.51
CA LYS A 691 26.23 -34.23 -11.11
C LYS A 691 24.86 -34.81 -10.77
N TRP A 692 24.82 -35.84 -9.94
CA TRP A 692 23.59 -36.53 -9.53
C TRP A 692 23.16 -36.15 -8.11
N TYR A 693 21.84 -36.04 -7.93
CA TYR A 693 21.21 -35.51 -6.72
C TYR A 693 19.93 -36.30 -6.42
N VAL A 694 19.54 -36.33 -5.13
CA VAL A 694 18.20 -36.75 -4.68
C VAL A 694 17.41 -35.48 -4.35
N GLY A 695 16.19 -35.38 -4.85
CA GLY A 695 15.32 -34.23 -4.57
C GLY A 695 13.83 -34.51 -4.70
N ILE A 696 13.03 -33.53 -4.29
CA ILE A 696 11.57 -33.54 -4.34
C ILE A 696 11.11 -32.47 -5.33
N TRP A 697 10.13 -32.78 -6.17
CA TRP A 697 9.49 -31.87 -7.13
C TRP A 697 7.96 -32.03 -7.11
N TYR A 698 7.24 -31.05 -7.67
CA TYR A 698 5.82 -31.22 -7.95
C TYR A 698 5.63 -32.14 -9.14
N ASN A 699 4.71 -33.11 -9.03
CA ASN A 699 4.38 -34.03 -10.11
C ASN A 699 3.95 -33.32 -11.41
N VAL A 700 3.24 -32.18 -11.27
CA VAL A 700 2.80 -31.34 -12.42
C VAL A 700 3.94 -30.58 -13.12
N THR A 701 5.12 -30.42 -12.49
CA THR A 701 6.30 -29.77 -13.09
C THR A 701 7.60 -30.45 -12.63
N PRO A 702 7.99 -31.58 -13.25
CA PRO A 702 9.16 -32.36 -12.82
C PRO A 702 10.50 -31.60 -12.87
N ASP A 703 10.63 -30.60 -13.76
CA ASP A 703 11.86 -29.79 -13.89
C ASP A 703 12.12 -28.85 -12.68
N ILE A 704 11.12 -28.67 -11.81
CA ILE A 704 11.12 -27.72 -10.69
C ILE A 704 11.26 -28.49 -9.37
N VAL A 705 12.52 -28.76 -9.03
CA VAL A 705 12.94 -29.36 -7.76
C VAL A 705 12.86 -28.31 -6.64
N VAL A 706 12.11 -28.60 -5.58
CA VAL A 706 11.85 -27.72 -4.43
C VAL A 706 12.71 -28.06 -3.20
N TRP A 707 13.21 -29.30 -3.11
CA TRP A 707 14.10 -29.74 -2.03
C TRP A 707 15.16 -30.71 -2.55
N ILE A 708 16.38 -30.62 -2.05
CA ILE A 708 17.54 -31.41 -2.50
C ILE A 708 18.32 -31.94 -1.28
N ALA A 709 18.41 -33.26 -1.14
CA ALA A 709 18.99 -33.92 0.03
C ALA A 709 20.51 -33.74 0.14
N ASN A 710 21.22 -33.78 -0.99
CA ASN A 710 22.69 -33.84 -1.05
C ASN A 710 23.29 -32.67 -1.85
N ARG A 711 22.70 -31.47 -1.74
CA ARG A 711 23.01 -30.31 -2.60
C ARG A 711 24.49 -29.92 -2.64
N ASP A 712 25.17 -30.02 -1.50
CA ASP A 712 26.61 -29.72 -1.34
C ASP A 712 27.51 -30.97 -1.45
N TYR A 713 26.90 -32.16 -1.56
CA TYR A 713 27.57 -33.46 -1.66
C TYR A 713 27.05 -34.24 -2.90
N PRO A 714 27.28 -33.72 -4.12
CA PRO A 714 26.81 -34.35 -5.36
C PRO A 714 27.39 -35.74 -5.57
N LEU A 715 26.59 -36.60 -6.20
CA LEU A 715 27.00 -37.93 -6.66
C LEU A 715 27.62 -37.84 -8.07
N ASN A 716 28.56 -38.74 -8.36
CA ASN A 716 29.23 -38.81 -9.67
C ASN A 716 28.38 -39.53 -10.75
N ASP A 717 27.49 -40.43 -10.34
CA ASP A 717 26.64 -41.22 -11.24
C ASP A 717 25.31 -41.62 -10.56
N SER A 718 24.44 -42.29 -11.33
CA SER A 718 23.11 -42.75 -10.88
C SER A 718 23.13 -44.07 -10.09
N SER A 719 24.27 -44.76 -9.96
CA SER A 719 24.35 -46.11 -9.34
C SER A 719 24.08 -46.13 -7.83
N SER A 720 23.95 -44.94 -7.25
CA SER A 720 23.74 -44.76 -5.82
C SER A 720 22.35 -45.21 -5.38
N THR A 721 22.25 -45.61 -4.12
CA THR A 721 21.03 -46.15 -3.53
C THR A 721 20.61 -45.31 -2.33
N LEU A 722 19.34 -44.90 -2.30
CA LEU A 722 18.71 -44.26 -1.16
C LEU A 722 17.97 -45.31 -0.32
N ALA A 723 18.32 -45.45 0.95
CA ALA A 723 17.80 -46.50 1.83
C ALA A 723 17.52 -46.00 3.26
N VAL A 724 16.59 -46.65 3.95
CA VAL A 724 16.34 -46.43 5.38
C VAL A 724 17.25 -47.36 6.20
N SER A 725 17.93 -46.79 7.20
CA SER A 725 18.81 -47.48 8.15
C SER A 725 18.20 -47.44 9.57
N ASP A 726 18.84 -48.09 10.55
CA ASP A 726 18.37 -48.17 11.94
C ASP A 726 18.22 -46.82 12.66
N ARG A 727 18.86 -45.77 12.13
CA ARG A 727 18.92 -44.43 12.74
C ARG A 727 18.74 -43.27 11.75
N ALA A 728 18.67 -43.54 10.43
CA ALA A 728 18.78 -42.47 9.42
C ALA A 728 18.28 -42.89 8.04
N ILE A 729 17.90 -41.91 7.21
CA ILE A 729 18.00 -42.04 5.75
C ILE A 729 19.49 -42.00 5.38
N VAL A 730 19.90 -42.90 4.47
CA VAL A 730 21.29 -43.05 4.05
C VAL A 730 21.38 -43.07 2.52
N LEU A 731 22.28 -42.25 2.00
CA LEU A 731 22.71 -42.26 0.61
C LEU A 731 23.98 -43.12 0.47
N ILE A 732 23.91 -44.20 -0.30
CA ILE A 732 25.00 -45.16 -0.51
C ILE A 732 25.51 -45.03 -1.95
N ASP A 733 26.72 -44.50 -2.11
CA ASP A 733 27.50 -44.52 -3.36
C ASP A 733 28.06 -45.94 -3.59
N SER A 734 27.72 -46.56 -4.72
CA SER A 734 28.15 -47.93 -5.03
C SER A 734 29.66 -48.05 -5.30
N SER A 735 30.31 -46.96 -5.67
CA SER A 735 31.75 -46.90 -5.92
C SER A 735 32.57 -46.84 -4.61
N GLN A 736 31.98 -46.39 -3.51
CA GLN A 736 32.64 -46.19 -2.21
C GLN A 736 32.03 -47.08 -1.11
N ASN A 737 32.26 -48.39 -1.27
CA ASN A 737 31.59 -49.52 -0.61
C ASN A 737 31.74 -49.65 0.93
N THR A 738 32.01 -48.58 1.69
CA THR A 738 32.10 -48.60 3.17
C THR A 738 31.66 -47.33 3.91
N LYS A 739 31.32 -46.21 3.23
CA LYS A 739 31.04 -44.94 3.93
C LYS A 739 29.72 -44.30 3.48
N PRO A 740 28.74 -44.09 4.39
CA PRO A 740 27.54 -43.32 4.06
C PRO A 740 27.92 -41.86 3.83
N LEU A 741 27.44 -41.26 2.74
CA LEU A 741 27.80 -39.87 2.40
C LEU A 741 27.16 -38.86 3.36
N PHE A 742 25.94 -39.11 3.82
CA PHE A 742 25.22 -38.31 4.80
C PHE A 742 24.28 -39.19 5.63
N PRO A 743 24.31 -39.13 6.97
CA PRO A 743 23.33 -39.76 7.84
C PRO A 743 22.37 -38.72 8.44
N PHE A 744 21.10 -38.75 8.05
CA PHE A 744 20.03 -37.98 8.72
C PHE A 744 19.66 -38.63 10.06
N SER A 745 20.51 -38.47 11.08
CA SER A 745 20.45 -39.28 12.31
C SER A 745 19.38 -38.82 13.31
N SER A 746 18.44 -39.70 13.65
CA SER A 746 17.52 -39.53 14.79
C SER A 746 18.28 -39.54 16.12
N SER A 747 17.86 -38.70 17.08
CA SER A 747 18.43 -38.60 18.43
C SER A 747 18.13 -39.79 19.36
N VAL A 748 17.26 -40.72 18.94
CA VAL A 748 16.78 -41.85 19.75
C VAL A 748 17.66 -43.09 19.55
N ASP A 749 18.10 -43.71 20.66
CA ASP A 749 19.17 -44.72 20.64
C ASP A 749 18.79 -46.05 19.94
N LYS A 750 17.50 -46.42 19.89
CA LYS A 750 17.00 -47.63 19.22
C LYS A 750 15.60 -47.44 18.62
N ALA A 751 15.53 -47.16 17.31
CA ALA A 751 14.28 -47.22 16.56
C ALA A 751 14.02 -48.65 16.03
N PHE A 752 13.01 -49.33 16.61
CA PHE A 752 12.50 -50.59 16.07
C PHE A 752 11.66 -50.32 14.81
N ASP A 753 12.31 -50.48 13.66
CA ASP A 753 11.74 -50.46 12.30
C ASP A 753 11.14 -49.11 11.83
N PRO A 754 11.97 -48.03 11.71
CA PRO A 754 11.57 -46.78 11.09
C PRO A 754 11.12 -46.92 9.63
N ILE A 755 10.13 -46.09 9.25
CA ILE A 755 9.59 -45.98 7.89
C ILE A 755 9.84 -44.56 7.36
N MET A 756 10.27 -44.43 6.11
CA MET A 756 10.32 -43.15 5.39
C MET A 756 9.01 -42.96 4.59
N GLN A 757 8.38 -41.80 4.72
CA GLN A 757 7.13 -41.44 4.03
C GLN A 757 7.22 -40.04 3.40
N LEU A 758 6.76 -39.90 2.15
CA LEU A 758 6.56 -38.59 1.51
C LEU A 758 5.09 -38.14 1.70
N LEU A 759 4.89 -37.05 2.44
CA LEU A 759 3.57 -36.48 2.71
C LEU A 759 3.11 -35.56 1.56
N ASP A 760 1.79 -35.35 1.44
CA ASP A 760 1.20 -34.46 0.43
C ASP A 760 1.55 -32.96 0.61
N SER A 761 2.17 -32.57 1.73
CA SER A 761 2.80 -31.25 1.89
C SER A 761 4.17 -31.13 1.21
N GLY A 762 4.73 -32.22 0.70
CA GLY A 762 6.12 -32.32 0.24
C GLY A 762 7.12 -32.59 1.38
N ASN A 763 6.67 -32.74 2.63
CA ASN A 763 7.54 -33.11 3.74
C ASN A 763 7.89 -34.61 3.68
N LEU A 764 9.18 -34.93 3.68
CA LEU A 764 9.71 -36.28 3.72
C LEU A 764 10.08 -36.60 5.17
N VAL A 765 9.36 -37.53 5.79
CA VAL A 765 9.47 -37.82 7.23
C VAL A 765 10.00 -39.23 7.49
N ILE A 766 10.83 -39.39 8.52
CA ILE A 766 11.12 -40.69 9.14
C ILE A 766 10.21 -40.84 10.35
N LYS A 767 9.40 -41.90 10.38
CA LYS A 767 8.46 -42.20 11.47
C LYS A 767 8.95 -43.33 12.37
N GLY A 768 8.76 -43.17 13.68
CA GLY A 768 9.07 -44.16 14.71
C GLY A 768 8.02 -45.29 14.82
N PRO A 769 8.20 -46.23 15.77
CA PRO A 769 7.35 -47.42 15.89
C PRO A 769 5.86 -47.11 16.10
N ASN A 770 5.57 -46.00 16.79
CA ASN A 770 4.21 -45.52 17.06
C ASN A 770 3.55 -44.83 15.85
N ARG A 771 4.25 -44.67 14.72
CA ARG A 771 3.83 -44.04 13.45
C ARG A 771 3.46 -42.55 13.49
N ASP A 772 3.06 -42.02 14.65
CA ASP A 772 2.79 -40.59 14.85
C ASP A 772 4.04 -39.80 15.29
N GLU A 773 5.05 -40.50 15.81
CA GLU A 773 6.33 -39.93 16.23
C GLU A 773 7.24 -39.69 15.01
N ILE A 774 7.55 -38.41 14.72
CA ILE A 774 8.51 -38.00 13.69
C ILE A 774 9.92 -37.98 14.30
N LEU A 775 10.83 -38.78 13.73
CA LEU A 775 12.23 -38.90 14.16
C LEU A 775 13.18 -38.00 13.37
N TRP A 776 12.77 -37.58 12.16
CA TRP A 776 13.44 -36.62 11.29
C TRP A 776 12.47 -36.16 10.19
N GLN A 777 12.63 -34.94 9.68
CA GLN A 777 11.82 -34.42 8.56
C GLN A 777 12.63 -33.50 7.63
N SER A 778 12.29 -33.47 6.33
CA SER A 778 12.95 -32.58 5.35
C SER A 778 12.63 -31.10 5.57
N PHE A 779 11.49 -30.79 6.20
CA PHE A 779 11.08 -29.43 6.53
C PHE A 779 11.99 -28.72 7.55
N ASP A 780 12.80 -29.47 8.31
CA ASP A 780 13.84 -28.88 9.18
C ASP A 780 15.09 -28.46 8.39
N TYR A 781 15.26 -28.96 7.17
CA TYR A 781 16.44 -28.78 6.32
C TYR A 781 16.05 -28.34 4.91
N PRO A 782 15.35 -27.20 4.72
CA PRO A 782 14.90 -26.76 3.41
C PRO A 782 16.09 -26.35 2.52
N SER A 783 15.86 -26.27 1.21
CA SER A 783 16.91 -25.89 0.24
C SER A 783 16.85 -24.40 -0.07
N ASN A 784 16.44 -24.02 -1.28
CA ASN A 784 16.17 -22.63 -1.66
C ASN A 784 14.67 -22.30 -1.74
N THR A 785 13.80 -23.26 -1.43
CA THR A 785 12.34 -23.12 -1.51
C THR A 785 11.69 -23.39 -0.16
N MET A 786 10.81 -22.48 0.25
CA MET A 786 9.91 -22.60 1.39
C MET A 786 8.50 -23.00 0.89
N LEU A 787 8.06 -24.17 1.31
CA LEU A 787 6.71 -24.73 1.08
C LEU A 787 5.79 -24.39 2.26
N PRO A 788 4.45 -24.56 2.13
CA PRO A 788 3.55 -24.54 3.28
C PRO A 788 4.04 -25.47 4.40
N GLY A 789 4.00 -25.00 5.65
CA GLY A 789 4.47 -25.72 6.84
C GLY A 789 5.98 -25.69 7.11
N ILE A 790 6.81 -25.16 6.21
CA ILE A 790 8.25 -24.95 6.48
C ILE A 790 8.43 -23.75 7.42
N LYS A 791 9.34 -23.88 8.39
CA LYS A 791 9.73 -22.81 9.32
C LYS A 791 10.92 -22.00 8.80
N ILE A 792 11.00 -20.74 9.20
CA ILE A 792 12.19 -19.87 9.18
C ILE A 792 12.31 -19.29 10.59
N GLY A 793 13.45 -19.47 11.28
CA GLY A 793 13.53 -19.18 12.71
C GLY A 793 14.71 -19.82 13.42
N LYS A 794 14.64 -19.86 14.75
CA LYS A 794 15.65 -20.42 15.64
C LYS A 794 15.03 -21.14 16.85
N ASN A 795 15.49 -22.36 17.10
CA ASN A 795 15.26 -23.04 18.38
C ASN A 795 16.29 -22.51 19.38
N LEU A 796 15.82 -21.80 20.41
CA LEU A 796 16.67 -21.11 21.39
C LEU A 796 17.37 -22.11 22.33
N THR A 797 16.76 -23.26 22.59
CA THR A 797 17.27 -24.28 23.53
C THR A 797 18.47 -25.05 22.96
N SER A 798 18.50 -25.30 21.65
CA SER A 798 19.58 -26.03 20.95
C SER A 798 20.49 -25.15 20.09
N GLY A 799 20.05 -23.94 19.76
CA GLY A 799 20.72 -23.04 18.81
C GLY A 799 20.49 -23.39 17.33
N PHE A 800 19.67 -24.42 17.02
CA PHE A 800 19.36 -24.80 15.64
C PHE A 800 18.58 -23.71 14.90
N GLU A 801 18.92 -23.45 13.64
CA GLU A 801 18.32 -22.41 12.79
C GLU A 801 17.63 -23.03 11.57
N TRP A 802 16.36 -22.67 11.36
CA TRP A 802 15.64 -22.94 10.12
C TRP A 802 15.79 -21.73 9.18
N TYR A 803 16.33 -21.94 7.98
CA TYR A 803 16.50 -20.90 6.96
C TYR A 803 16.58 -21.53 5.57
N ILE A 804 16.31 -20.74 4.52
CA ILE A 804 16.59 -21.14 3.12
C ILE A 804 17.84 -20.44 2.60
N SER A 805 18.59 -21.10 1.73
CA SER A 805 19.75 -20.55 1.04
C SER A 805 19.65 -20.74 -0.47
N SER A 806 20.04 -19.72 -1.23
CA SER A 806 19.98 -19.74 -2.69
C SER A 806 20.79 -20.89 -3.29
N TRP A 807 20.51 -21.22 -4.54
CA TRP A 807 21.46 -22.01 -5.33
C TRP A 807 22.66 -21.14 -5.72
N LYS A 808 23.82 -21.78 -5.85
CA LYS A 808 25.05 -21.12 -6.31
C LYS A 808 24.97 -20.66 -7.76
N SER A 809 24.15 -21.32 -8.59
CA SER A 809 23.65 -20.83 -9.87
C SER A 809 22.48 -21.70 -10.34
N SER A 810 21.73 -21.26 -11.36
CA SER A 810 20.73 -22.05 -12.09
C SER A 810 21.18 -23.45 -12.55
N ASN A 811 22.49 -23.71 -12.63
CA ASN A 811 23.07 -25.01 -13.01
C ASN A 811 23.81 -25.74 -11.87
N ASP A 812 24.09 -25.08 -10.73
CA ASP A 812 24.74 -25.70 -9.56
C ASP A 812 23.88 -25.46 -8.30
N PRO A 813 23.13 -26.48 -7.83
CA PRO A 813 22.23 -26.36 -6.70
C PRO A 813 22.92 -26.36 -5.32
N SER A 814 24.25 -26.42 -5.26
CA SER A 814 24.99 -26.20 -4.01
C SER A 814 24.61 -24.87 -3.35
N THR A 815 24.93 -24.73 -2.06
CA THR A 815 24.62 -23.54 -1.26
C THR A 815 25.32 -22.32 -1.86
N GLY A 816 24.52 -21.34 -2.29
CA GLY A 816 24.95 -20.03 -2.74
C GLY A 816 25.01 -19.02 -1.59
N ASN A 817 25.49 -17.81 -1.92
CA ASN A 817 25.82 -16.74 -0.98
C ASN A 817 24.59 -16.12 -0.28
N TYR A 818 23.38 -16.29 -0.83
CA TYR A 818 22.19 -15.63 -0.28
C TYR A 818 21.47 -16.49 0.74
N HIS A 819 21.21 -15.93 1.92
CA HIS A 819 20.57 -16.62 3.04
C HIS A 819 19.38 -15.81 3.58
N TYR A 820 18.19 -16.41 3.58
CA TYR A 820 16.97 -15.82 4.15
C TYR A 820 16.70 -16.50 5.50
N LYS A 821 17.12 -15.83 6.57
CA LYS A 821 17.14 -16.34 7.96
C LYS A 821 16.54 -15.33 8.93
N MET A 822 16.22 -15.78 10.14
CA MET A 822 15.75 -14.91 11.21
C MET A 822 16.92 -14.43 12.09
N ASP A 823 17.04 -13.11 12.25
CA ASP A 823 17.89 -12.50 13.27
C ASP A 823 17.11 -12.40 14.60
N THR A 824 17.81 -12.58 15.71
CA THR A 824 17.27 -12.54 17.08
C THR A 824 18.16 -11.74 18.03
N LEU A 825 19.06 -10.89 17.51
CA LEU A 825 19.92 -10.02 18.33
C LEU A 825 19.20 -8.77 18.87
N GLY A 826 18.11 -8.35 18.22
CA GLY A 826 17.20 -7.30 18.67
C GLY A 826 15.81 -7.87 18.96
N LEU A 827 14.79 -7.34 18.29
CA LEU A 827 13.54 -8.09 18.08
C LEU A 827 13.75 -9.15 16.98
N PRO A 828 12.85 -10.15 16.86
CA PRO A 828 12.88 -11.08 15.75
C PRO A 828 12.59 -10.37 14.41
N GLU A 829 13.57 -10.35 13.54
CA GLU A 829 13.49 -9.78 12.18
C GLU A 829 13.86 -10.87 11.16
N ILE A 830 13.16 -10.93 10.03
CA ILE A 830 13.63 -11.71 8.87
C ILE A 830 14.65 -10.86 8.12
N VAL A 831 15.77 -11.45 7.75
CA VAL A 831 16.91 -10.74 7.16
C VAL A 831 17.41 -11.51 5.95
N LEU A 832 17.56 -10.82 4.80
CA LEU A 832 18.31 -11.36 3.67
C LEU A 832 19.77 -10.97 3.82
N TRP A 833 20.62 -12.00 3.80
CA TRP A 833 22.08 -11.88 3.80
C TRP A 833 22.66 -12.28 2.45
N ASN A 834 23.81 -11.71 2.14
CA ASN A 834 24.68 -12.01 1.01
C ASN A 834 26.09 -12.21 1.60
N ASP A 835 26.46 -13.46 1.84
CA ASP A 835 27.50 -13.86 2.80
C ASP A 835 27.31 -13.15 4.17
N ASP A 836 28.22 -12.26 4.56
CA ASP A 836 28.16 -11.48 5.80
C ASP A 836 27.46 -10.10 5.65
N ARG A 837 27.04 -9.71 4.43
CA ARG A 837 26.36 -8.43 4.18
C ARG A 837 24.86 -8.57 4.35
N ILE A 838 24.24 -7.65 5.10
CA ILE A 838 22.78 -7.49 5.11
C ILE A 838 22.37 -6.74 3.83
N GLU A 839 21.50 -7.34 3.03
CA GLU A 839 20.83 -6.68 1.89
C GLU A 839 19.48 -6.10 2.32
N PHE A 840 18.78 -6.72 3.30
CA PHE A 840 17.48 -6.26 3.81
C PHE A 840 17.16 -6.77 5.21
N LYS A 841 16.39 -5.98 5.97
CA LYS A 841 15.63 -6.42 7.14
C LYS A 841 14.12 -6.19 6.93
N SER A 842 13.30 -7.15 7.35
CA SER A 842 11.83 -7.05 7.32
C SER A 842 11.23 -6.07 8.32
N GLY A 843 12.03 -5.54 9.25
CA GLY A 843 11.50 -4.99 10.50
C GLY A 843 10.94 -6.10 11.40
N ALA A 844 10.69 -5.76 12.67
CA ALA A 844 10.18 -6.71 13.65
C ALA A 844 8.72 -7.15 13.40
N TRP A 845 8.32 -8.26 14.01
CA TRP A 845 6.92 -8.71 14.04
C TRP A 845 6.04 -7.76 14.87
N ASP A 846 5.01 -7.16 14.25
CA ASP A 846 4.11 -6.16 14.83
C ASP A 846 2.89 -6.76 15.56
N GLY A 847 2.80 -8.09 15.65
CA GLY A 847 1.64 -8.82 16.19
C GLY A 847 0.70 -9.37 15.12
N LEU A 848 0.80 -8.92 13.87
CA LEU A 848 0.02 -9.40 12.72
C LEU A 848 0.90 -9.80 11.51
N ARG A 849 2.10 -9.23 11.39
CA ARG A 849 3.02 -9.30 10.24
C ARG A 849 4.40 -8.74 10.61
N PHE A 850 5.35 -8.68 9.68
CA PHE A 850 6.59 -7.91 9.86
C PHE A 850 6.40 -6.42 9.46
N SER A 851 7.02 -5.50 10.20
CA SER A 851 6.83 -4.05 10.12
C SER A 851 7.05 -3.43 8.73
N GLY A 852 8.01 -3.97 7.97
CA GLY A 852 8.34 -3.58 6.60
C GLY A 852 7.66 -4.42 5.51
N LEU A 853 6.79 -5.37 5.87
CA LEU A 853 6.03 -6.24 4.96
C LEU A 853 4.51 -6.09 5.23
N PRO A 854 3.93 -4.88 5.03
CA PRO A 854 2.55 -4.58 5.37
C PRO A 854 1.53 -5.52 4.72
N GLU A 855 1.84 -5.97 3.50
CA GLU A 855 0.99 -6.74 2.60
C GLU A 855 0.69 -8.18 3.06
N MET A 856 1.44 -8.69 4.03
CA MET A 856 1.12 -9.97 4.69
C MET A 856 -0.29 -9.97 5.30
N ALA A 857 -0.74 -8.85 5.88
CA ALA A 857 -2.09 -8.72 6.43
C ALA A 857 -3.21 -8.76 5.38
N THR A 858 -2.88 -8.62 4.09
CA THR A 858 -3.82 -8.69 2.97
C THR A 858 -3.84 -10.04 2.25
N TYR A 859 -2.79 -10.88 2.40
CA TYR A 859 -2.82 -12.27 1.93
C TYR A 859 -3.56 -13.21 2.90
N SER A 860 -3.54 -12.90 4.21
CA SER A 860 -4.06 -13.72 5.31
C SER A 860 -5.58 -13.92 5.38
N THR A 861 -6.32 -13.52 4.35
CA THR A 861 -7.79 -13.58 4.31
C THR A 861 -8.35 -14.34 3.12
N LYS A 862 -7.51 -14.89 2.22
CA LYS A 862 -7.95 -15.43 0.92
C LYS A 862 -7.12 -16.59 0.32
N MET A 863 -5.98 -16.99 0.91
CA MET A 863 -5.09 -17.97 0.27
C MET A 863 -4.01 -18.57 1.19
N VAL A 864 -3.45 -17.79 2.12
CA VAL A 864 -2.28 -18.18 2.93
C VAL A 864 -2.41 -17.65 4.36
N THR A 865 -2.50 -18.55 5.33
CA THR A 865 -2.44 -18.21 6.76
C THR A 865 -0.98 -18.12 7.23
N PHE A 866 -0.64 -17.13 8.06
CA PHE A 866 0.71 -16.94 8.62
C PHE A 866 0.76 -17.31 10.11
N ASN A 867 1.79 -18.05 10.51
CA ASN A 867 2.04 -18.45 11.88
C ASN A 867 3.36 -17.84 12.36
N PHE A 868 3.34 -17.10 13.47
CA PHE A 868 4.53 -16.59 14.14
C PHE A 868 4.57 -17.08 15.58
N ILE A 869 5.65 -17.75 15.96
CA ILE A 869 5.90 -18.33 17.27
C ILE A 869 7.03 -17.55 17.92
N SER A 870 6.86 -17.13 19.17
CA SER A 870 7.91 -16.50 19.97
C SER A 870 7.76 -16.92 21.43
N THR A 871 8.58 -17.89 21.84
CA THR A 871 8.57 -18.53 23.16
C THR A 871 9.98 -18.54 23.76
N THR A 872 10.14 -19.15 24.94
CA THR A 872 11.46 -19.37 25.56
C THR A 872 12.35 -20.36 24.80
N ASP A 873 11.75 -21.23 23.98
CA ASP A 873 12.43 -22.38 23.36
C ASP A 873 12.48 -22.28 21.84
N GLU A 874 11.56 -21.54 21.23
CA GLU A 874 11.46 -21.34 19.78
C GLU A 874 10.99 -19.93 19.42
N ILE A 875 11.69 -19.31 18.47
CA ILE A 875 11.20 -18.16 17.70
C ILE A 875 11.15 -18.58 16.24
N SER A 876 9.98 -18.57 15.60
CA SER A 876 9.85 -18.98 14.20
C SER A 876 8.69 -18.32 13.47
N TYR A 877 8.79 -18.31 12.15
CA TYR A 877 7.77 -17.90 11.20
C TYR A 877 7.53 -19.03 10.20
N SER A 878 6.26 -19.31 9.90
CA SER A 878 5.84 -20.23 8.84
C SER A 878 4.54 -19.74 8.19
N PHE A 879 4.15 -20.37 7.09
CA PHE A 879 2.86 -20.12 6.45
C PHE A 879 2.19 -21.44 6.05
N GLU A 880 0.86 -21.44 6.02
CA GLU A 880 0.03 -22.56 5.57
C GLU A 880 -0.81 -22.14 4.37
N ALA A 881 -1.20 -23.11 3.52
CA ALA A 881 -2.10 -22.86 2.39
C ALA A 881 -3.56 -23.06 2.82
N ASP A 882 -4.42 -22.08 2.53
CA ASP A 882 -5.85 -22.16 2.86
C ASP A 882 -6.57 -23.19 1.98
N LEU A 883 -7.68 -23.76 2.47
CA LEU A 883 -8.41 -24.83 1.77
C LEU A 883 -8.91 -24.36 0.39
N GLY A 884 -8.39 -24.96 -0.68
CA GLY A 884 -8.71 -24.62 -2.07
C GLY A 884 -7.75 -23.61 -2.72
N ALA A 885 -6.70 -23.18 -2.03
CA ALA A 885 -5.62 -22.40 -2.65
C ALA A 885 -4.90 -23.22 -3.75
N PRO A 886 -4.47 -22.58 -4.86
CA PRO A 886 -3.63 -23.22 -5.87
C PRO A 886 -2.22 -23.50 -5.30
N LEU A 887 -1.49 -24.45 -5.92
CA LEU A 887 -0.11 -24.79 -5.51
C LEU A 887 0.76 -23.53 -5.47
N LEU A 888 1.46 -23.34 -4.37
CA LEU A 888 2.23 -22.13 -4.09
C LEU A 888 3.54 -22.46 -3.39
N ARG A 889 4.58 -21.67 -3.65
CA ARG A 889 5.90 -21.77 -3.04
C ARG A 889 6.55 -20.39 -2.93
N VAL A 890 7.48 -20.23 -2.00
CA VAL A 890 8.41 -19.08 -1.98
C VAL A 890 9.80 -19.59 -2.30
N VAL A 891 10.50 -19.00 -3.27
CA VAL A 891 11.84 -19.42 -3.71
C VAL A 891 12.82 -18.27 -3.60
N LEU A 892 14.02 -18.55 -3.08
CA LEU A 892 15.17 -17.65 -3.13
C LEU A 892 16.05 -18.07 -4.33
N ASN A 893 16.20 -17.19 -5.31
CA ASN A 893 16.99 -17.46 -6.52
C ASN A 893 18.49 -17.13 -6.34
N GLU A 894 19.32 -17.47 -7.32
CA GLU A 894 20.77 -17.23 -7.26
C GLU A 894 21.17 -15.74 -7.27
N THR A 895 20.25 -14.82 -7.61
CA THR A 895 20.48 -13.37 -7.60
C THR A 895 19.95 -12.69 -6.35
N GLY A 896 19.58 -13.47 -5.31
CA GLY A 896 19.11 -12.94 -4.03
C GLY A 896 17.65 -12.48 -4.00
N VAL A 897 16.89 -12.63 -5.09
CA VAL A 897 15.48 -12.24 -5.12
C VAL A 897 14.62 -13.36 -4.57
N LEU A 898 13.71 -13.00 -3.66
CA LEU A 898 12.73 -13.89 -3.05
C LEU A 898 11.40 -13.79 -3.80
N GLN A 899 10.96 -14.87 -4.44
CA GLN A 899 9.79 -14.87 -5.33
C GLN A 899 8.71 -15.81 -4.78
N ARG A 900 7.49 -15.30 -4.54
CA ARG A 900 6.31 -16.15 -4.31
C ARG A 900 5.71 -16.54 -5.66
N MET A 901 5.82 -17.83 -5.99
CA MET A 901 5.27 -18.39 -7.22
C MET A 901 3.94 -19.09 -6.93
N ILE A 902 2.96 -18.89 -7.82
CA ILE A 902 1.66 -19.59 -7.81
C ILE A 902 1.50 -20.37 -9.11
N TRP A 903 0.98 -21.59 -9.02
CA TRP A 903 0.67 -22.42 -10.19
C TRP A 903 -0.66 -22.02 -10.83
N TYR A 904 -0.64 -21.60 -12.09
CA TYR A 904 -1.87 -21.30 -12.83
C TYR A 904 -2.29 -22.48 -13.72
N GLN A 905 -3.37 -23.14 -13.31
CA GLN A 905 -3.86 -24.39 -13.91
C GLN A 905 -4.28 -24.26 -15.38
N THR A 906 -4.74 -23.08 -15.82
CA THR A 906 -5.23 -22.85 -17.20
C THR A 906 -4.07 -22.81 -18.21
N SER A 907 -3.00 -22.07 -17.91
CA SER A 907 -1.80 -21.98 -18.75
C SER A 907 -0.82 -23.13 -18.52
N LYS A 908 -0.92 -23.81 -17.37
CA LYS A 908 0.09 -24.74 -16.84
C LYS A 908 1.47 -24.08 -16.67
N THR A 909 1.47 -22.87 -16.11
CA THR A 909 2.70 -22.13 -15.81
C THR A 909 2.72 -21.67 -14.36
N TRP A 910 3.93 -21.58 -13.80
CA TRP A 910 4.15 -20.82 -12.57
C TRP A 910 4.12 -19.32 -12.90
N ILE A 911 3.30 -18.56 -12.19
CA ILE A 911 3.22 -17.09 -12.26
C ILE A 911 3.88 -16.53 -11.00
N GLU A 912 4.67 -15.46 -11.15
CA GLU A 912 5.15 -14.69 -10.00
C GLU A 912 4.01 -13.85 -9.42
N PHE A 913 3.73 -14.02 -8.12
CA PHE A 913 2.70 -13.26 -7.41
C PHE A 913 3.30 -12.09 -6.62
N TRP A 914 4.55 -12.21 -6.20
CA TRP A 914 5.42 -11.11 -5.83
C TRP A 914 6.88 -11.55 -5.91
N SER A 915 7.76 -10.60 -6.21
CA SER A 915 9.19 -10.63 -5.91
C SER A 915 9.48 -9.67 -4.77
N TRP A 916 10.57 -9.92 -4.05
CA TRP A 916 11.14 -9.04 -3.04
C TRP A 916 12.69 -9.11 -3.16
N PRO A 917 13.44 -7.98 -3.13
CA PRO A 917 13.01 -6.59 -2.94
C PRO A 917 12.07 -6.09 -4.03
N THR A 918 11.19 -5.16 -3.66
CA THR A 918 10.22 -4.54 -4.58
C THR A 918 10.73 -3.24 -5.17
N ASP A 919 11.56 -2.49 -4.42
CA ASP A 919 12.04 -1.17 -4.78
C ASP A 919 13.31 -0.77 -3.99
N LEU A 920 13.95 0.33 -4.38
CA LEU A 920 15.21 0.84 -3.79
C LEU A 920 15.12 1.24 -2.31
N CYS A 921 13.92 1.42 -1.73
CA CYS A 921 13.74 1.70 -0.31
C CYS A 921 13.69 0.42 0.55
N ASP A 922 13.66 -0.77 -0.06
CA ASP A 922 13.87 -2.03 0.66
C ASP A 922 15.34 -2.29 0.97
N ASP A 923 16.26 -1.83 0.13
CA ASP A 923 17.71 -2.02 0.30
C ASP A 923 18.18 -1.44 1.66
N TYR A 924 18.91 -2.26 2.43
CA TYR A 924 19.24 -1.97 3.82
C TYR A 924 20.03 -0.67 3.97
N ARG A 925 19.44 0.29 4.69
CA ARG A 925 19.97 1.65 4.93
C ARG A 925 20.19 2.50 3.66
N THR A 926 19.34 2.40 2.63
CA THR A 926 19.34 3.33 1.46
C THR A 926 19.40 4.81 1.85
N CYS A 927 18.75 5.19 2.96
CA CYS A 927 18.93 6.51 3.57
C CYS A 927 19.82 6.42 4.81
N GLY A 928 20.80 7.32 4.92
CA GLY A 928 21.69 7.42 6.08
C GLY A 928 20.98 7.80 7.39
N PRO A 929 21.69 7.83 8.53
CA PRO A 929 21.12 8.04 9.87
C PRO A 929 20.15 9.21 9.98
N PHE A 930 18.97 8.97 10.57
CA PHE A 930 17.84 9.90 10.67
C PHE A 930 17.27 10.42 9.33
N GLY A 931 17.63 9.81 8.21
CA GLY A 931 16.87 9.87 6.96
C GLY A 931 15.68 8.91 6.98
N ILE A 932 14.76 9.10 6.05
CA ILE A 932 13.61 8.24 5.80
C ILE A 932 13.39 8.09 4.29
N CYS A 933 13.18 6.85 3.84
CA CYS A 933 13.02 6.53 2.42
C CYS A 933 11.54 6.64 1.98
N ASN A 934 11.28 7.25 0.83
CA ASN A 934 9.97 7.34 0.19
C ASN A 934 10.10 7.13 -1.32
N VAL A 935 9.60 5.99 -1.81
CA VAL A 935 9.56 5.67 -3.24
C VAL A 935 8.75 6.65 -4.09
N ASN A 936 7.81 7.34 -3.47
CA ASN A 936 6.89 8.27 -4.13
C ASN A 936 7.41 9.72 -4.13
N GLU A 937 8.61 9.98 -3.60
CA GLU A 937 9.27 11.30 -3.59
C GLU A 937 10.64 11.21 -4.27
N HIS A 938 11.15 12.34 -4.75
CA HIS A 938 12.43 12.42 -5.46
C HIS A 938 13.18 13.69 -4.98
N PRO A 939 14.36 13.58 -4.34
CA PRO A 939 15.09 12.35 -4.01
C PRO A 939 14.29 11.40 -3.11
N ILE A 940 14.57 10.10 -3.23
CA ILE A 940 13.87 9.04 -2.46
C ILE A 940 14.18 9.07 -0.97
N CYS A 941 15.08 9.94 -0.51
CA CYS A 941 15.40 10.13 0.91
C CYS A 941 15.11 11.59 1.29
N ASP A 942 14.31 11.78 2.33
CA ASP A 942 14.22 13.04 3.08
C ASP A 942 14.76 12.83 4.51
N CYS A 943 14.97 13.93 5.24
CA CYS A 943 15.27 13.90 6.67
C CYS A 943 14.00 13.78 7.51
N LEU A 944 14.04 13.02 8.59
CA LEU A 944 12.94 12.94 9.55
C LEU A 944 12.50 14.36 10.01
N PRO A 945 11.21 14.58 10.29
CA PRO A 945 10.71 15.87 10.80
C PRO A 945 11.53 16.39 11.99
N GLY A 946 11.95 17.65 11.94
CA GLY A 946 12.88 18.25 12.92
C GLY A 946 14.38 18.05 12.61
N PHE A 947 14.74 17.28 11.58
CA PHE A 947 16.12 17.11 11.12
C PHE A 947 16.39 17.87 9.81
N LYS A 948 17.66 17.92 9.40
CA LYS A 948 18.21 18.51 8.17
C LYS A 948 19.42 17.68 7.71
N ALA A 949 19.74 17.70 6.42
CA ALA A 949 20.93 17.00 5.89
C ALA A 949 22.21 17.51 6.57
N LYS A 950 23.15 16.60 6.88
CA LYS A 950 24.46 16.98 7.44
C LYS A 950 25.32 17.74 6.41
N SER A 951 25.30 17.29 5.16
CA SER A 951 26.00 17.90 4.03
C SER A 951 25.00 18.26 2.93
N PRO A 952 24.55 19.53 2.84
CA PRO A 952 23.55 19.95 1.84
C PRO A 952 24.02 19.82 0.38
N SER A 953 25.34 19.89 0.13
CA SER A 953 25.94 19.69 -1.18
C SER A 953 25.83 18.23 -1.63
N GLU A 954 26.29 17.28 -0.81
CA GLU A 954 26.12 15.84 -1.06
C GLU A 954 24.64 15.48 -1.26
N TRP A 955 23.75 16.01 -0.41
CA TRP A 955 22.32 15.76 -0.51
C TRP A 955 21.73 16.28 -1.84
N SER A 956 22.21 17.42 -2.35
CA SER A 956 21.83 17.94 -3.67
C SER A 956 22.35 17.10 -4.84
N MET A 957 23.48 16.40 -4.65
CA MET A 957 24.01 15.39 -5.58
C MET A 957 23.34 14.01 -5.41
N ARG A 958 22.37 13.88 -4.51
CA ARG A 958 21.70 12.64 -4.08
C ARG A 958 22.58 11.65 -3.30
N ASN A 959 23.75 12.07 -2.83
CA ASN A 959 24.51 11.30 -1.85
C ASN A 959 23.93 11.56 -0.45
N THR A 960 23.21 10.58 0.08
CA THR A 960 22.49 10.67 1.37
C THR A 960 23.14 9.83 2.47
N SER A 961 24.31 9.24 2.20
CA SER A 961 25.03 8.30 3.09
C SER A 961 25.38 8.92 4.46
N GLY A 962 25.76 10.20 4.49
CA GLY A 962 26.01 10.94 5.73
C GLY A 962 24.77 11.09 6.62
N GLY A 963 23.57 11.00 6.06
CA GLY A 963 22.30 11.17 6.77
C GLY A 963 22.04 12.60 7.25
N CYS A 964 21.24 12.70 8.32
CA CYS A 964 20.67 13.93 8.82
C CYS A 964 21.09 14.22 10.28
N GLU A 965 21.02 15.48 10.67
CA GLU A 965 21.18 15.94 12.06
C GLU A 965 19.97 16.77 12.51
N ARG A 966 19.73 16.87 13.82
CA ARG A 966 18.63 17.67 14.38
C ARG A 966 18.83 19.15 14.06
N LYS A 967 17.74 19.87 13.79
CA LYS A 967 17.75 21.34 13.63
C LYS A 967 18.12 22.02 14.94
N THR A 968 17.51 21.58 16.05
CA THR A 968 17.83 22.01 17.41
C THR A 968 18.32 20.82 18.27
N PRO A 969 19.47 20.91 18.96
CA PRO A 969 19.93 19.87 19.88
C PRO A 969 18.95 19.63 21.05
N LEU A 970 18.84 18.37 21.50
CA LEU A 970 17.98 18.02 22.64
C LEU A 970 18.41 18.73 23.93
N SER A 971 17.43 19.29 24.65
CA SER A 971 17.67 20.09 25.84
C SER A 971 17.60 19.25 27.11
N TYR A 972 18.53 19.47 28.04
CA TYR A 972 18.58 18.75 29.33
C TYR A 972 17.64 19.32 30.40
N ARG A 973 16.86 20.35 30.08
CA ARG A 973 15.93 20.99 31.03
C ARG A 973 14.65 20.17 31.17
N ALA A 974 14.11 20.06 32.38
CA ALA A 974 12.82 19.41 32.59
C ALA A 974 11.74 20.06 31.70
N ASN A 975 10.91 19.22 31.06
CA ASN A 975 9.79 19.65 30.22
C ASN A 975 10.17 20.51 28.98
N SER A 976 11.43 20.43 28.50
CA SER A 976 11.90 21.11 27.28
C SER A 976 11.67 20.33 25.99
N ASN A 977 11.83 19.00 26.03
CA ASN A 977 11.65 18.13 24.87
C ASN A 977 10.20 17.65 24.72
N GLY A 978 9.86 17.18 23.53
CA GLY A 978 8.62 16.46 23.23
C GLY A 978 8.85 15.43 22.12
N PHE A 979 7.77 15.03 21.45
CA PHE A 979 7.85 14.11 20.31
C PHE A 979 7.05 14.64 19.13
N GLN A 980 7.61 14.45 17.95
CA GLN A 980 6.90 14.55 16.68
C GLN A 980 6.48 13.14 16.26
N LEU A 981 5.27 13.01 15.73
CA LEU A 981 4.79 11.76 15.14
C LEU A 981 5.17 11.70 13.66
N VAL A 982 5.69 10.57 13.22
CA VAL A 982 5.83 10.15 11.83
C VAL A 982 4.93 8.91 11.65
N LYS A 983 3.99 8.96 10.72
CA LYS A 983 3.00 7.90 10.51
C LYS A 983 3.42 6.94 9.40
N SER A 984 2.93 5.71 9.49
CA SER A 984 2.97 4.73 8.40
C SER A 984 4.38 4.47 7.87
N VAL A 985 5.25 4.00 8.77
CA VAL A 985 6.65 3.65 8.48
C VAL A 985 6.98 2.20 8.82
N LYS A 986 7.99 1.64 8.14
CA LYS A 986 8.81 0.54 8.65
C LYS A 986 9.54 1.08 9.88
N LEU A 987 9.47 0.37 11.01
CA LEU A 987 10.18 0.80 12.21
C LEU A 987 11.71 0.72 12.02
N PRO A 988 12.50 1.61 12.68
CA PRO A 988 13.95 1.58 12.58
C PRO A 988 14.55 0.26 13.09
N ASP A 989 15.73 -0.09 12.57
CA ASP A 989 16.50 -1.30 12.93
C ASP A 989 16.50 -1.58 14.45
N THR A 990 16.20 -2.83 14.83
CA THR A 990 15.93 -3.19 16.22
C THR A 990 17.15 -3.65 17.02
N GLU A 991 18.36 -3.65 16.44
CA GLU A 991 19.64 -3.97 17.13
C GLU A 991 19.95 -3.02 18.32
N SER A 992 19.28 -1.86 18.39
CA SER A 992 19.33 -0.91 19.51
C SER A 992 17.97 -0.65 20.17
N ALA A 993 16.98 -1.48 19.87
CA ALA A 993 15.66 -1.36 20.44
C ALA A 993 15.58 -2.06 21.80
N THR A 994 14.80 -1.48 22.71
CA THR A 994 14.44 -2.04 24.01
C THR A 994 12.93 -2.15 24.09
N VAL A 995 12.42 -3.27 24.62
CA VAL A 995 11.00 -3.60 24.60
C VAL A 995 10.44 -3.87 25.98
N ASP A 996 9.28 -3.29 26.27
CA ASP A 996 8.45 -3.63 27.42
C ASP A 996 7.02 -3.86 26.92
N ALA A 997 6.64 -5.14 26.80
CA ALA A 997 5.32 -5.54 26.33
C ALA A 997 4.20 -5.29 27.37
N SER A 998 4.53 -5.01 28.63
CA SER A 998 3.57 -4.87 29.72
C SER A 998 2.92 -3.49 29.84
N ILE A 999 3.53 -2.47 29.22
CA ILE A 999 3.13 -1.06 29.39
C ILE A 999 2.32 -0.50 28.22
N SER A 1000 1.54 0.54 28.52
CA SER A 1000 0.82 1.30 27.50
C SER A 1000 1.74 2.28 26.75
N ILE A 1001 1.34 2.67 25.53
CA ILE A 1001 2.01 3.71 24.74
C ILE A 1001 2.09 5.07 25.46
N LYS A 1002 1.17 5.34 26.41
CA LYS A 1002 1.20 6.54 27.27
C LYS A 1002 2.34 6.46 28.28
N GLU A 1003 2.53 5.31 28.93
CA GLU A 1003 3.66 5.07 29.85
C GLU A 1003 5.00 5.03 29.09
N CYS A 1004 5.02 4.42 27.91
CA CYS A 1004 6.16 4.41 26.99
C CYS A 1004 6.69 5.85 26.71
N LYS A 1005 5.77 6.77 26.38
CA LYS A 1005 6.04 8.20 26.21
C LYS A 1005 6.62 8.86 27.46
N HIS A 1006 6.10 8.56 28.65
CA HIS A 1006 6.61 9.09 29.91
C HIS A 1006 8.03 8.58 30.22
N ARG A 1007 8.28 7.28 30.06
CA ARG A 1007 9.60 6.67 30.24
C ARG A 1007 10.63 7.21 29.26
N CYS A 1008 10.28 7.33 27.97
CA CYS A 1008 11.20 7.88 26.97
C CYS A 1008 11.48 9.38 27.16
N LEU A 1009 10.58 10.16 27.79
CA LEU A 1009 10.89 11.55 28.20
C LEU A 1009 11.85 11.61 29.40
N ALA A 1010 11.69 10.70 30.38
CA ALA A 1010 12.54 10.64 31.56
C ALA A 1010 13.95 10.10 31.24
N ASN A 1011 14.05 9.09 30.37
CA ASN A 1011 15.30 8.57 29.86
C ASN A 1011 16.00 9.62 28.99
N ARG A 1012 17.28 9.92 29.26
CA ARG A 1012 18.07 10.90 28.49
C ARG A 1012 18.54 10.33 27.15
N SER A 1013 18.85 9.04 27.09
CA SER A 1013 19.37 8.37 25.89
C SER A 1013 18.28 8.04 24.86
N CYS A 1014 17.04 7.79 25.31
CA CYS A 1014 15.93 7.47 24.40
C CYS A 1014 15.74 8.56 23.33
N LEU A 1015 15.81 8.20 22.04
CA LEU A 1015 15.70 9.08 20.88
C LEU A 1015 14.34 8.96 20.16
N ALA A 1016 13.68 7.81 20.26
CA ALA A 1016 12.34 7.58 19.72
C ALA A 1016 11.64 6.42 20.46
N TYR A 1017 10.31 6.35 20.32
CA TYR A 1017 9.52 5.20 20.76
C TYR A 1017 8.40 4.84 19.76
N SER A 1018 7.89 3.62 19.88
CA SER A 1018 6.75 3.10 19.11
C SER A 1018 5.95 2.10 19.95
N LEU A 1019 4.82 1.64 19.41
CA LEU A 1019 4.00 0.56 19.93
C LEU A 1019 4.62 -0.79 19.55
N PHE A 1020 4.64 -1.77 20.48
CA PHE A 1020 5.22 -3.08 20.20
C PHE A 1020 4.29 -3.98 19.38
N ASN A 1021 3.03 -4.09 19.78
CA ASN A 1021 2.03 -4.93 19.14
C ASN A 1021 0.84 -4.07 18.70
N ILE A 1022 0.47 -4.12 17.42
CA ILE A 1022 -0.63 -3.33 16.83
C ILE A 1022 -1.99 -4.02 16.86
N SER A 1023 -2.07 -5.28 17.30
CA SER A 1023 -3.31 -6.06 17.27
C SER A 1023 -4.33 -5.58 18.33
N GLY A 1024 -5.62 -5.71 18.00
CA GLY A 1024 -6.71 -5.32 18.88
C GLY A 1024 -6.72 -3.82 19.20
N ALA A 1025 -6.47 -3.46 20.46
CA ALA A 1025 -6.37 -2.08 20.93
C ALA A 1025 -4.93 -1.53 20.93
N GLY A 1026 -3.94 -2.37 20.59
CA GLY A 1026 -2.52 -2.04 20.65
C GLY A 1026 -1.92 -2.17 22.06
N SER A 1027 -0.71 -2.71 22.17
CA SER A 1027 -0.02 -2.93 23.45
C SER A 1027 1.51 -2.87 23.37
N GLY A 1028 2.14 -2.68 24.53
CA GLY A 1028 3.59 -2.66 24.68
C GLY A 1028 4.29 -1.42 24.12
N CYS A 1029 5.61 -1.41 24.28
CA CYS A 1029 6.48 -0.27 24.02
C CYS A 1029 7.79 -0.74 23.40
N ILE A 1030 8.24 -0.07 22.33
CA ILE A 1030 9.60 -0.19 21.79
C ILE A 1030 10.28 1.18 21.96
N THR A 1031 11.53 1.23 22.44
CA THR A 1031 12.32 2.48 22.49
C THR A 1031 13.75 2.29 21.98
N TRP A 1032 14.27 3.29 21.26
CA TRP A 1032 15.62 3.29 20.67
C TRP A 1032 16.51 4.34 21.35
N ASP A 1033 17.80 4.05 21.54
CA ASP A 1033 18.78 4.98 22.11
C ASP A 1033 20.01 5.30 21.23
N LYS A 1034 20.20 4.57 20.13
CA LYS A 1034 21.18 4.88 19.06
C LYS A 1034 20.51 5.59 17.87
N ASP A 1035 21.33 6.02 16.91
CA ASP A 1035 20.91 6.59 15.63
C ASP A 1035 19.89 5.70 14.91
N LEU A 1036 18.79 6.32 14.45
CA LEU A 1036 17.71 5.61 13.78
C LEU A 1036 18.09 5.41 12.30
N VAL A 1037 18.03 4.16 11.82
CA VAL A 1037 18.41 3.75 10.47
C VAL A 1037 17.37 2.80 9.89
N ASP A 1038 17.43 2.58 8.57
CA ASP A 1038 16.61 1.60 7.84
C ASP A 1038 15.09 1.89 7.85
N ILE A 1039 14.74 3.18 7.92
CA ILE A 1039 13.35 3.67 7.93
C ILE A 1039 12.88 3.96 6.51
N ARG A 1040 11.72 3.42 6.13
CA ARG A 1040 10.97 3.83 4.92
C ARG A 1040 9.51 4.12 5.26
N TYR A 1041 8.83 4.92 4.45
CA TYR A 1041 7.38 4.95 4.43
C TYR A 1041 6.82 3.65 3.85
N VAL A 1042 5.69 3.22 4.42
CA VAL A 1042 5.06 1.92 4.21
C VAL A 1042 3.55 2.13 4.29
N GLU A 1043 2.79 1.80 3.24
CA GLU A 1043 1.34 1.91 3.31
C GLU A 1043 0.79 1.00 4.41
N ASN A 1044 -0.04 1.54 5.31
CA ASN A 1044 -0.51 0.84 6.51
C ASN A 1044 0.60 0.39 7.49
N GLY A 1045 1.81 0.99 7.43
CA GLY A 1045 2.89 0.79 8.40
C GLY A 1045 2.62 1.38 9.79
N GLN A 1046 3.62 1.36 10.68
CA GLN A 1046 3.47 1.72 12.09
C GLN A 1046 3.72 3.22 12.37
N ASP A 1047 3.28 3.71 13.54
CA ASP A 1047 3.47 5.10 14.02
C ASP A 1047 4.77 5.21 14.86
N LEU A 1048 5.71 6.07 14.45
CA LEU A 1048 6.98 6.31 15.13
C LEU A 1048 7.01 7.71 15.78
N TYR A 1049 7.35 7.77 17.08
CA TYR A 1049 7.41 9.01 17.85
C TYR A 1049 8.86 9.44 18.10
N ILE A 1050 9.36 10.38 17.28
CA ILE A 1050 10.75 10.86 17.32
C ILE A 1050 10.92 12.04 18.29
N LYS A 1051 11.99 12.02 19.10
CA LYS A 1051 12.23 13.00 20.17
C LYS A 1051 12.98 14.22 19.67
N LEU A 1052 12.41 15.39 19.96
CA LEU A 1052 12.87 16.73 19.55
C LEU A 1052 12.78 17.72 20.71
N ASP A 1053 13.48 18.85 20.61
CA ASP A 1053 13.18 20.02 21.46
C ASP A 1053 11.82 20.62 21.07
N LYS A 1054 11.08 21.19 22.02
CA LYS A 1054 9.75 21.78 21.76
C LYS A 1054 9.75 22.96 20.77
N SER A 1055 10.90 23.56 20.47
CA SER A 1055 11.04 24.58 19.44
C SER A 1055 11.00 24.04 18.00
N ASP A 1056 11.38 22.77 17.78
CA ASP A 1056 11.33 22.10 16.46
C ASP A 1056 9.98 21.41 16.20
N LEU A 1057 9.12 21.25 17.22
CA LEU A 1057 7.77 20.69 17.06
C LEU A 1057 6.88 21.63 16.24
N ALA A 1058 6.08 21.06 15.34
CA ALA A 1058 5.20 21.83 14.46
C ALA A 1058 4.22 22.72 15.27
N ALA A 1059 4.33 24.04 15.09
CA ALA A 1059 3.51 25.00 15.82
C ALA A 1059 2.05 24.99 15.35
N THR A 1060 1.14 24.49 16.20
CA THR A 1060 -0.29 24.34 15.91
C THR A 1060 -0.99 25.69 15.68
N GLY A 1061 -1.33 25.97 14.41
CA GLY A 1061 -2.39 26.88 13.91
C GLY A 1061 -2.31 28.38 14.18
N LYS A 1062 -1.95 28.79 15.39
CA LYS A 1062 -2.50 29.98 16.06
C LYS A 1062 -1.95 31.35 15.63
N LYS A 1063 -1.19 31.44 14.52
CA LYS A 1063 -0.64 32.71 14.00
C LYS A 1063 -1.37 33.31 12.79
N LYS A 1064 -2.31 32.62 12.13
CA LYS A 1064 -3.11 33.22 11.03
C LYS A 1064 -4.44 33.87 11.48
N ILE A 1065 -5.00 33.45 12.62
CA ILE A 1065 -6.34 33.89 13.07
C ILE A 1065 -6.39 35.37 13.51
N GLN A 1066 -5.29 35.92 14.05
CA GLN A 1066 -5.28 37.29 14.60
C GLN A 1066 -5.44 38.42 13.56
N LEU A 1067 -5.26 38.15 12.26
CA LEU A 1067 -5.41 39.17 11.21
C LEU A 1067 -6.83 39.28 10.61
N ILE A 1068 -7.65 38.23 10.71
CA ILE A 1068 -9.00 38.20 10.10
C ILE A 1068 -10.05 38.83 11.04
N ILE A 1069 -9.90 38.65 12.36
CA ILE A 1069 -10.81 39.20 13.38
C ILE A 1069 -10.93 40.75 13.28
N GLY A 1070 -9.86 41.43 12.85
CA GLY A 1070 -9.83 42.89 12.70
C GLY A 1070 -10.78 43.48 11.66
N MET A 1071 -11.15 42.73 10.61
CA MET A 1071 -12.00 43.25 9.51
C MET A 1071 -13.49 42.91 9.65
N ILE A 1072 -13.86 41.91 10.46
CA ILE A 1072 -15.26 41.54 10.71
C ILE A 1072 -15.88 42.40 11.83
N GLY A 1073 -15.06 42.86 12.78
CA GLY A 1073 -15.51 43.73 13.89
C GLY A 1073 -15.99 45.12 13.46
N THR A 1074 -15.46 45.68 12.37
CA THR A 1074 -15.82 47.04 11.91
C THR A 1074 -17.22 47.10 11.28
N SER A 1075 -17.57 46.09 10.47
CA SER A 1075 -18.88 46.01 9.79
C SER A 1075 -20.02 45.72 10.77
N THR A 1076 -19.77 44.85 11.75
CA THR A 1076 -20.75 44.52 12.81
C THR A 1076 -20.95 45.67 13.80
N ALA A 1077 -19.90 46.42 14.14
CA ALA A 1077 -20.00 47.65 14.92
C ALA A 1077 -20.85 48.72 14.21
N LEU A 1078 -20.67 48.92 12.89
CA LEU A 1078 -21.42 49.95 12.16
C LEU A 1078 -22.93 49.66 12.12
N ILE A 1079 -23.31 48.41 11.84
CA ILE A 1079 -24.73 47.99 11.80
C ILE A 1079 -25.36 48.07 13.19
N SER A 1080 -24.67 47.59 14.23
CA SER A 1080 -25.17 47.67 15.61
C SER A 1080 -25.30 49.11 16.12
N VAL A 1081 -24.39 50.02 15.74
CA VAL A 1081 -24.53 51.47 15.99
C VAL A 1081 -25.72 52.07 15.24
N ILE A 1082 -25.97 51.69 13.99
CA ILE A 1082 -27.15 52.16 13.23
C ILE A 1082 -28.46 51.67 13.87
N VAL A 1083 -28.53 50.39 14.26
CA VAL A 1083 -29.68 49.83 14.99
C VAL A 1083 -29.86 50.52 16.34
N LEU A 1084 -28.77 50.78 17.08
CA LEU A 1084 -28.82 51.52 18.34
C LEU A 1084 -29.27 52.97 18.14
N LEU A 1085 -28.86 53.65 17.07
CA LEU A 1085 -29.30 55.00 16.73
C LEU A 1085 -30.77 55.06 16.30
N ILE A 1086 -31.28 54.04 15.60
CA ILE A 1086 -32.71 53.89 15.29
C ILE A 1086 -33.50 53.64 16.57
N TYR A 1087 -33.06 52.70 17.41
CA TYR A 1087 -33.66 52.39 18.70
C TYR A 1087 -33.66 53.61 19.63
N LEU A 1088 -32.56 54.36 19.71
CA LEU A 1088 -32.46 55.59 20.51
C LEU A 1088 -33.25 56.76 19.92
N ARG A 1089 -33.41 56.86 18.58
CA ARG A 1089 -34.36 57.82 17.96
C ARG A 1089 -35.81 57.49 18.32
N GLN A 1090 -36.18 56.21 18.32
CA GLN A 1090 -37.53 55.78 18.73
C GLN A 1090 -37.74 55.94 20.24
N ARG A 1091 -36.73 55.63 21.06
CA ARG A 1091 -36.78 55.75 22.53
C ARG A 1091 -36.77 57.22 23.00
N LYS A 1092 -36.05 58.12 22.31
CA LYS A 1092 -36.11 59.58 22.57
C LYS A 1092 -37.50 60.22 22.31
N LYS A 1093 -38.47 59.48 21.75
CA LYS A 1093 -39.87 59.93 21.66
C LYS A 1093 -40.77 59.48 22.84
N ASN A 1094 -40.25 58.73 23.82
CA ASN A 1094 -40.99 58.34 25.03
C ASN A 1094 -40.07 58.29 26.28
N ILE A 1095 -40.10 59.36 27.09
CA ILE A 1095 -39.67 59.42 28.50
C ILE A 1095 -38.13 59.30 28.73
N GLY A 1096 -37.48 60.04 29.65
CA GLY A 1096 -37.99 61.14 30.48
C GLY A 1096 -37.24 61.40 31.81
N VAL A 1097 -35.94 61.72 31.75
CA VAL A 1097 -35.15 62.47 32.77
C VAL A 1097 -34.78 61.76 34.11
N ALA A 1098 -33.57 62.10 34.63
CA ALA A 1098 -33.05 61.91 36.00
C ALA A 1098 -32.74 60.49 36.54
N HIS A 1099 -31.71 60.24 37.36
CA HIS A 1099 -30.49 61.02 37.68
C HIS A 1099 -29.30 60.11 38.10
N LEU A 1100 -28.12 60.69 38.35
CA LEU A 1100 -26.86 60.01 38.69
C LEU A 1100 -26.79 59.45 40.14
N GLY A 1101 -25.96 58.42 40.33
CA GLY A 1101 -25.31 58.02 41.58
C GLY A 1101 -23.92 57.42 41.28
N LEU A 1102 -22.91 57.64 42.14
CA LEU A 1102 -21.49 57.37 41.83
C LEU A 1102 -20.72 56.71 43.01
N THR A 1103 -19.57 56.12 42.68
CA THR A 1103 -18.52 55.57 43.58
C THR A 1103 -18.88 54.22 44.26
N LYS A 1104 -17.91 53.37 44.71
CA LYS A 1104 -16.45 53.54 44.82
C LYS A 1104 -15.67 52.20 44.67
N THR A 1105 -14.36 52.33 44.44
CA THR A 1105 -13.26 51.33 44.51
C THR A 1105 -13.38 50.32 45.67
N ASN A 1106 -12.77 49.12 45.65
CA ASN A 1106 -11.29 48.95 45.57
C ASN A 1106 -10.76 47.53 45.26
N TYR A 1107 -9.44 47.43 45.11
CA TYR A 1107 -8.62 46.30 44.65
C TYR A 1107 -8.04 45.46 45.81
N LYS A 1108 -7.91 44.13 45.66
CA LYS A 1108 -6.83 43.32 46.28
C LYS A 1108 -6.75 41.88 45.74
N ASP A 1109 -5.52 41.40 45.54
CA ASP A 1109 -5.20 40.04 45.09
C ASP A 1109 -5.20 39.00 46.23
N SER A 1110 -5.31 37.71 45.86
CA SER A 1110 -4.21 36.72 45.95
C SER A 1110 -4.67 35.29 46.32
N GLY A 1111 -3.87 34.29 45.92
CA GLY A 1111 -3.69 33.06 46.72
C GLY A 1111 -4.57 31.84 46.42
N SER A 1112 -4.17 31.07 45.40
CA SER A 1112 -4.11 29.59 45.35
C SER A 1112 -4.79 28.76 46.47
N LEU A 1113 -5.58 27.74 46.08
CA LEU A 1113 -5.28 26.37 46.54
C LEU A 1113 -5.82 25.23 45.62
N ARG A 1114 -4.89 24.34 45.24
CA ARG A 1114 -4.97 22.88 45.00
C ARG A 1114 -6.15 22.22 44.27
N ASN A 1115 -5.76 21.39 43.30
CA ASN A 1115 -6.51 20.24 42.79
C ASN A 1115 -6.94 19.26 43.90
N THR A 1116 -8.02 18.54 43.66
CA THR A 1116 -8.19 17.13 44.03
C THR A 1116 -8.68 16.36 42.79
N GLU A 1117 -8.18 15.15 42.61
CA GLU A 1117 -8.43 14.33 41.42
C GLU A 1117 -9.54 13.31 41.66
N LEU A 1118 -10.36 13.04 40.64
CA LEU A 1118 -11.34 11.94 40.60
C LEU A 1118 -11.33 11.31 39.20
N PRO A 1119 -11.65 10.01 39.06
CA PRO A 1119 -11.34 9.22 37.87
C PRO A 1119 -12.27 9.51 36.68
N ILE A 1120 -11.75 9.31 35.47
CA ILE A 1120 -12.46 9.58 34.21
C ILE A 1120 -12.70 8.27 33.44
N TYR A 1121 -13.98 7.93 33.30
CA TYR A 1121 -14.52 7.15 32.19
C TYR A 1121 -15.66 7.98 31.54
N ASP A 1122 -15.97 7.71 30.27
CA ASP A 1122 -17.07 8.30 29.48
C ASP A 1122 -17.11 9.84 29.26
N LEU A 1123 -16.00 10.57 29.45
CA LEU A 1123 -15.97 12.03 29.19
C LEU A 1123 -16.26 12.42 27.73
N GLU A 1124 -15.85 11.59 26.77
CA GLU A 1124 -15.98 11.91 25.33
C GLU A 1124 -17.44 11.89 24.86
N THR A 1125 -18.25 10.92 25.30
CA THR A 1125 -19.69 10.86 25.03
C THR A 1125 -20.44 12.01 25.70
N VAL A 1126 -20.05 12.39 26.92
CA VAL A 1126 -20.57 13.58 27.63
C VAL A 1126 -20.28 14.85 26.82
N MET A 1127 -19.04 15.04 26.39
CA MET A 1127 -18.59 16.22 25.65
C MET A 1127 -19.24 16.32 24.26
N ALA A 1128 -19.36 15.20 23.55
CA ALA A 1128 -20.06 15.13 22.26
C ALA A 1128 -21.55 15.47 22.42
N TRP A 1129 -22.22 14.95 23.45
CA TRP A 1129 -23.62 15.28 23.74
C TRP A 1129 -23.82 16.76 24.12
N GLN A 1130 -22.92 17.35 24.90
CA GLN A 1130 -22.97 18.78 25.24
C GLN A 1130 -22.75 19.66 24.00
N LEU A 1131 -21.72 19.38 23.18
CA LEU A 1131 -21.47 20.11 21.94
C LEU A 1131 -22.58 19.91 20.89
N TRP A 1132 -23.28 18.78 20.91
CA TRP A 1132 -24.47 18.55 20.10
C TRP A 1132 -25.62 19.48 20.54
N GLN A 1133 -25.94 19.51 21.84
CA GLN A 1133 -27.00 20.37 22.40
C GLN A 1133 -26.72 21.87 22.21
N GLU A 1134 -25.46 22.28 22.16
CA GLU A 1134 -25.07 23.67 21.85
C GLU A 1134 -25.08 24.00 20.33
N GLY A 1135 -25.35 23.03 19.44
CA GLY A 1135 -25.25 23.22 17.99
C GLY A 1135 -23.81 23.42 17.49
N ARG A 1136 -22.84 22.92 18.26
CA ARG A 1136 -21.40 23.21 18.18
C ARG A 1136 -20.55 21.97 17.88
N ILE A 1137 -21.15 20.91 17.36
CA ILE A 1137 -20.53 19.59 17.19
C ILE A 1137 -19.28 19.57 16.30
N THR A 1138 -19.15 20.53 15.37
CA THR A 1138 -17.92 20.71 14.55
C THR A 1138 -16.68 21.06 15.38
N ASN A 1139 -16.83 21.57 16.61
CA ASN A 1139 -15.70 21.82 17.51
C ASN A 1139 -15.12 20.53 18.13
N LEU A 1140 -15.69 19.36 17.81
CA LEU A 1140 -15.13 18.04 18.11
C LEU A 1140 -14.24 17.52 16.96
N VAL A 1141 -14.18 18.23 15.83
CA VAL A 1141 -13.27 17.98 14.71
C VAL A 1141 -11.93 18.68 14.98
N ASP A 1142 -10.81 18.01 14.69
CA ASP A 1142 -9.47 18.58 14.87
C ASP A 1142 -9.17 19.69 13.84
N GLU A 1143 -8.49 20.76 14.27
CA GLU A 1143 -8.07 21.91 13.46
C GLU A 1143 -7.21 21.49 12.23
N ALA A 1144 -6.54 20.32 12.30
CA ALA A 1144 -5.81 19.73 11.19
C ALA A 1144 -6.69 19.22 10.02
N ILE A 1145 -7.99 19.03 10.24
CA ILE A 1145 -8.93 18.41 9.27
C ILE A 1145 -9.73 19.48 8.49
N GLU A 1146 -9.74 20.74 8.93
CA GLU A 1146 -10.52 21.84 8.30
C GLU A 1146 -10.03 22.28 6.91
N SER A 1147 -9.00 21.65 6.33
CA SER A 1147 -8.41 22.05 5.04
C SER A 1147 -9.35 21.92 3.82
N SER A 1148 -10.49 21.22 3.96
CA SER A 1148 -11.58 21.28 2.98
C SER A 1148 -12.97 21.32 3.64
N THR A 1149 -13.87 22.14 3.10
CA THR A 1149 -15.21 22.39 3.66
C THR A 1149 -16.20 21.24 3.48
N CYS A 1150 -15.81 20.13 2.83
CA CYS A 1150 -16.63 18.92 2.72
C CYS A 1150 -16.50 18.02 3.96
N VAL A 1151 -15.26 17.74 4.40
CA VAL A 1151 -14.96 16.72 5.42
C VAL A 1151 -15.61 17.02 6.78
N ALA A 1152 -15.68 18.30 7.18
CA ALA A 1152 -16.35 18.70 8.41
C ALA A 1152 -17.84 18.31 8.45
N SER A 1153 -18.52 18.24 7.30
CA SER A 1153 -19.93 17.82 7.22
C SER A 1153 -20.11 16.30 7.34
N GLU A 1154 -19.14 15.53 6.86
CA GLU A 1154 -19.12 14.07 6.98
C GLU A 1154 -18.78 13.64 8.41
N ILE A 1155 -17.80 14.29 9.06
CA ILE A 1155 -17.47 13.98 10.46
C ILE A 1155 -18.60 14.39 11.41
N ALA A 1156 -19.23 15.57 11.21
CA ALA A 1156 -20.41 15.95 11.98
C ALA A 1156 -21.55 14.91 11.84
N ARG A 1157 -21.73 14.34 10.64
CA ARG A 1157 -22.67 13.26 10.36
C ARG A 1157 -22.27 11.94 11.03
N PHE A 1158 -20.99 11.57 11.05
CA PHE A 1158 -20.52 10.37 11.75
C PHE A 1158 -20.71 10.49 13.27
N VAL A 1159 -20.47 11.66 13.86
CA VAL A 1159 -20.76 11.91 15.28
C VAL A 1159 -22.27 11.87 15.56
N HIS A 1160 -23.11 12.38 14.66
CA HIS A 1160 -24.58 12.27 14.74
C HIS A 1160 -25.04 10.80 14.72
N VAL A 1161 -24.54 9.98 13.78
CA VAL A 1161 -24.84 8.53 13.74
C VAL A 1161 -24.30 7.82 15.00
N GLY A 1162 -23.12 8.19 15.48
CA GLY A 1162 -22.57 7.69 16.75
C GLY A 1162 -23.49 7.94 17.94
N LEU A 1163 -23.98 9.19 18.09
CA LEU A 1163 -24.95 9.56 19.13
C LEU A 1163 -26.26 8.78 19.02
N LEU A 1164 -26.74 8.48 17.80
CA LEU A 1164 -27.92 7.62 17.59
C LEU A 1164 -27.69 6.17 18.07
N CYS A 1165 -26.48 5.63 17.92
CA CYS A 1165 -26.15 4.27 18.35
C CYS A 1165 -26.02 4.11 19.88
N VAL A 1166 -25.74 5.19 20.64
CA VAL A 1166 -25.52 5.15 22.10
C VAL A 1166 -26.70 5.67 22.95
N GLN A 1167 -27.88 5.85 22.34
CA GLN A 1167 -29.09 6.33 23.02
C GLN A 1167 -29.50 5.50 24.24
N GLU A 1168 -30.09 6.13 25.25
CA GLU A 1168 -30.42 5.52 26.54
C GLU A 1168 -31.44 4.37 26.42
N CYS A 1169 -32.46 4.51 25.57
CA CYS A 1169 -33.35 3.41 25.19
C CYS A 1169 -32.74 2.55 24.08
N ALA A 1170 -32.91 1.23 24.14
CA ALA A 1170 -32.45 0.32 23.10
C ALA A 1170 -33.29 0.41 21.81
N ASP A 1171 -34.61 0.56 21.94
CA ASP A 1171 -35.56 0.61 20.81
C ASP A 1171 -35.41 1.89 19.96
N ASP A 1172 -34.79 2.93 20.53
CA ASP A 1172 -34.48 4.17 19.83
C ASP A 1172 -33.22 4.08 18.95
N ARG A 1173 -32.38 3.04 19.13
CA ARG A 1173 -31.13 2.87 18.39
C ARG A 1173 -31.40 2.33 16.98
N PRO A 1174 -30.78 2.89 15.93
CA PRO A 1174 -30.92 2.35 14.58
C PRO A 1174 -30.35 0.92 14.49
N THR A 1175 -31.03 0.04 13.76
CA THR A 1175 -30.50 -1.31 13.47
C THR A 1175 -29.22 -1.22 12.64
N MET A 1176 -28.36 -2.24 12.64
CA MET A 1176 -27.10 -2.19 11.86
C MET A 1176 -27.32 -1.99 10.35
N SER A 1177 -28.40 -2.50 9.75
CA SER A 1177 -28.75 -2.20 8.35
C SER A 1177 -29.16 -0.73 8.17
N THR A 1178 -29.83 -0.15 9.17
CA THR A 1178 -30.16 1.28 9.21
C THR A 1178 -28.90 2.13 9.37
N VAL A 1179 -27.95 1.74 10.24
CA VAL A 1179 -26.65 2.41 10.43
C VAL A 1179 -25.84 2.39 9.14
N VAL A 1180 -25.70 1.23 8.49
CA VAL A 1180 -25.01 1.13 7.19
C VAL A 1180 -25.67 2.03 6.14
N SER A 1181 -27.00 2.05 6.05
CA SER A 1181 -27.70 2.98 5.14
C SER A 1181 -27.49 4.46 5.53
N MET A 1182 -27.50 4.79 6.83
CA MET A 1182 -27.25 6.13 7.36
C MET A 1182 -25.81 6.62 7.16
N LEU A 1183 -24.85 5.72 6.93
CA LEU A 1183 -23.48 6.03 6.57
C LEU A 1183 -23.30 6.10 5.03
N SER A 1184 -23.84 5.13 4.29
CA SER A 1184 -23.63 4.99 2.84
C SER A 1184 -24.50 5.89 1.94
N ASN A 1185 -25.68 6.36 2.38
CA ASN A 1185 -26.58 7.17 1.55
C ASN A 1185 -26.61 8.65 1.98
N GLU A 1186 -25.98 9.57 1.24
CA GLU A 1186 -26.12 11.04 1.42
C GLU A 1186 -27.55 11.59 1.20
N GLY A 1187 -28.50 10.72 0.85
CA GLY A 1187 -29.90 11.07 0.61
C GLY A 1187 -30.68 11.46 1.87
N CYS A 1188 -30.46 10.76 2.99
CA CYS A 1188 -31.38 10.70 4.12
C CYS A 1188 -31.16 11.79 5.18
N SER A 1189 -32.25 12.37 5.70
CA SER A 1189 -32.23 13.14 6.95
C SER A 1189 -32.09 12.19 8.14
N LEU A 1190 -31.03 12.35 8.94
CA LEU A 1190 -30.88 11.61 10.19
C LEU A 1190 -31.90 12.12 11.23
N PRO A 1191 -32.53 11.23 12.03
CA PRO A 1191 -33.36 11.65 13.16
C PRO A 1191 -32.50 12.32 14.24
N GLU A 1192 -33.08 13.20 15.06
CA GLU A 1192 -32.35 13.80 16.19
C GLU A 1192 -32.03 12.73 17.25
N PRO A 1193 -30.78 12.62 17.73
CA PRO A 1193 -30.42 11.68 18.77
C PRO A 1193 -31.00 12.11 20.10
N LYS A 1194 -31.62 11.17 20.81
CA LYS A 1194 -32.04 11.32 22.21
C LYS A 1194 -30.84 11.18 23.14
N LYS A 1195 -31.06 11.46 24.42
CA LYS A 1195 -30.04 11.38 25.48
C LYS A 1195 -29.33 10.02 25.47
N PRO A 1196 -27.99 9.98 25.50
CA PRO A 1196 -27.23 8.74 25.59
C PRO A 1196 -27.22 8.17 27.01
N VAL A 1197 -26.82 6.90 27.16
CA VAL A 1197 -26.53 6.33 28.49
C VAL A 1197 -25.43 7.16 29.15
N LEU A 1198 -25.70 7.67 30.36
CA LEU A 1198 -24.80 8.52 31.12
C LEU A 1198 -24.64 7.94 32.53
N SER A 1199 -23.52 7.28 32.78
CA SER A 1199 -23.23 6.50 33.99
C SER A 1199 -22.85 7.38 35.20
N THR A 1200 -23.71 8.34 35.57
CA THR A 1200 -23.56 9.16 36.77
C THR A 1200 -24.87 9.29 37.54
N LYS A 1201 -25.01 8.48 38.60
CA LYS A 1201 -25.91 8.76 39.73
C LYS A 1201 -25.08 8.98 41.00
N ILE A 1202 -24.87 10.25 41.34
CA ILE A 1202 -24.51 10.66 42.70
C ILE A 1202 -25.55 11.69 43.13
N THR A 1203 -26.39 11.31 44.09
CA THR A 1203 -27.32 12.22 44.78
C THR A 1203 -26.62 12.77 46.03
N PRO A 1204 -26.34 14.08 46.12
CA PRO A 1204 -25.76 14.68 47.31
C PRO A 1204 -26.85 15.09 48.31
N GLU A 1205 -26.78 14.60 49.56
CA GLU A 1205 -26.98 15.38 50.80
C GLU A 1205 -26.94 14.46 52.05
N GLY A 1206 -26.38 14.98 53.16
CA GLY A 1206 -26.60 14.56 54.56
C GLY A 1206 -26.31 13.09 54.94
N LEU A 1207 -25.37 12.80 55.84
CA LEU A 1207 -25.45 13.23 57.23
C LEU A 1207 -24.09 13.26 57.95
N TYR A 1208 -23.97 14.09 58.98
CA TYR A 1208 -22.99 13.88 60.05
C TYR A 1208 -23.54 12.88 61.07
N SER A 1209 -22.71 11.94 61.50
CA SER A 1209 -22.74 11.44 62.87
C SER A 1209 -21.31 11.14 63.33
N ALA A 1210 -20.79 11.94 64.24
CA ALA A 1210 -19.64 11.51 65.04
C ALA A 1210 -20.09 10.45 66.05
N ASN A 1211 -19.18 9.58 66.47
CA ASN A 1211 -19.02 9.26 67.88
C ASN A 1211 -17.63 8.68 68.16
N GLU A 1212 -17.25 8.75 69.42
CA GLU A 1212 -15.86 8.60 69.88
C GLU A 1212 -15.48 7.13 70.15
N LEU A 1213 -14.17 6.87 70.22
CA LEU A 1213 -13.66 5.59 70.70
C LEU A 1213 -14.00 5.41 72.19
N THR A 1214 -14.60 4.28 72.56
CA THR A 1214 -14.49 3.74 73.92
C THR A 1214 -14.20 2.25 73.84
N VAL A 1215 -13.16 1.81 74.54
CA VAL A 1215 -12.69 0.42 74.53
C VAL A 1215 -13.14 -0.30 75.80
N THR A 1216 -13.95 -1.34 75.66
CA THR A 1216 -14.03 -2.58 76.47
C THR A 1216 -15.27 -3.38 76.06
N GLY A 1217 -15.26 -4.71 76.01
CA GLY A 1217 -14.11 -5.61 76.08
C GLY A 1217 -14.51 -7.08 76.31
N LEU A 1218 -13.86 -7.99 75.56
CA LEU A 1218 -13.77 -9.44 75.75
C LEU A 1218 -15.04 -10.32 75.60
N GLU A 1219 -14.75 -11.52 75.08
CA GLU A 1219 -15.47 -12.80 75.20
C GLU A 1219 -16.91 -12.95 74.64
N GLY A 1220 -17.23 -14.02 73.90
CA GLY A 1220 -16.33 -15.04 73.34
C GLY A 1220 -17.00 -16.37 73.01
N ARG A 1221 -17.22 -16.63 71.71
CA ARG A 1221 -17.18 -17.95 71.06
C ARG A 1221 -17.23 -17.83 69.55
#